data_AF-A0A6J1VBA2-F1
#
_entry.id   AF-A0A6J1VBA2-F1
#
_cell.length_a   1.000
_cell.length_b   1.000
_cell.length_c   1.000
_cell.angle_alpha   90.00
_cell.angle_beta   90.00
_cell.angle_gamma   90.00
#
_symmetry.space_group_name_H-M   'P 1'
#
loop_
_entity.id
_entity.type
_entity.pdbx_description
1 polymer ?
#
loop_
_entity_poly.entity_id
_entity_poly.type
_entity_poly.pdbx_seq_one_letter_code
_entity_poly.pdbx_strand_id
1 'polypeptide(L)'
;MCSQKMPGVCLVDPEPPKASGRPLSPPRLLSLGAVGVTLGCFYRLSCLLFLLPYWYIFFLDKTTWNNHSYLYGLLGFQLLFMNANRYWSIDGLWHPRKRNAHVPLWNYTVLRTQIFIVYFIAGIKKLDADWVEGYSMGSLGRHWLFSPFRLLMSEELTSLLVVHGGGLALDLTAGFLLFLDATRPFALFFVSYFHCMNSQIFNIGMFSYTMLATSPLFCYPDWPRRLIARLPACFQKFLPLTKPPQPSLECVYLETEQQRPRGAARKLGLRQKLGAIFTILYIMEQFFLPYSHFITKGYNNWTNGLYGYSWDMMVHSRSHQHVKITYRDGRTGEIGYLNPGVFTQSRRWKDHADMLKQYATCLSHLLSNYNVSEPEIYFDVWVSINDRFQQRLFDPNTDIVRAPWSPFQKTPWLKPLLIDLSPWRTKLIEIEKSLDNQTEVVFIADFPGLHLENFVSEDLGNTSLHLLKGEVTVEVVASQRNYTLQEGDKIQLPAGEYHNVFTISREPSCYMYLYVNTTEVALERNFTQLQELREKVRNGTETEPLPPELQPILADSLGNATLADPVVEAFLHRQRRMEERQRRRNATLAERLQRFLSKKYFVFRRSLLMTSISLRNLVLGRPPLSQLAQEVAYANMKEAAQEEAAPPGPERSDL
;
A
#
# COMPACT_ATOMS: atom_id res chain seq x y z
N MET A 1 -5.48 0.95 -33.86
CA MET A 1 -6.90 1.12 -34.28
C MET A 1 -7.69 -0.10 -33.77
N CYS A 2 -8.91 0.11 -33.27
CA CYS A 2 -9.77 -0.84 -32.53
C CYS A 2 -9.32 -1.24 -31.11
N SER A 3 -9.37 -0.27 -30.19
CA SER A 3 -9.50 -0.54 -28.75
C SER A 3 -11.00 -0.61 -28.40
N GLN A 4 -11.59 -1.80 -28.55
CA GLN A 4 -12.88 -2.07 -27.90
C GLN A 4 -12.59 -2.32 -26.43
N LYS A 5 -13.00 -1.39 -25.57
CA LYS A 5 -13.09 -1.60 -24.12
C LYS A 5 -14.00 -2.82 -23.88
N MET A 6 -13.40 -3.96 -23.57
CA MET A 6 -14.14 -5.14 -23.13
C MET A 6 -14.77 -4.86 -21.75
N PRO A 7 -16.06 -5.15 -21.54
CA PRO A 7 -16.67 -5.02 -20.23
C PRO A 7 -16.06 -6.04 -19.28
N GLY A 8 -15.49 -5.56 -18.17
CA GLY A 8 -14.95 -6.39 -17.10
C GLY A 8 -16.04 -7.27 -16.51
N VAL A 9 -15.99 -8.56 -16.84
CA VAL A 9 -16.78 -9.61 -16.21
C VAL A 9 -15.78 -10.62 -15.63
N CYS A 10 -15.39 -10.38 -14.39
CA CYS A 10 -15.08 -11.39 -13.38
C CYS A 10 -15.00 -10.69 -12.02
N LEU A 11 -16.19 -10.28 -11.53
CA LEU A 11 -16.63 -10.34 -10.14
C LEU A 11 -18.08 -9.81 -10.12
N VAL A 12 -18.99 -10.67 -9.66
CA VAL A 12 -20.44 -10.51 -9.50
C VAL A 12 -21.27 -10.81 -10.76
N ASP A 13 -22.09 -11.84 -10.65
CA ASP A 13 -23.19 -12.19 -11.56
C ASP A 13 -24.01 -10.97 -12.01
N PRO A 14 -24.65 -11.01 -13.20
CA PRO A 14 -25.65 -10.01 -13.57
C PRO A 14 -26.76 -9.97 -12.50
N GLU A 15 -27.12 -8.76 -12.07
CA GLU A 15 -28.16 -8.53 -11.05
C GLU A 15 -29.39 -9.43 -11.28
N PRO A 16 -29.81 -10.25 -10.29
CA PRO A 16 -31.11 -10.86 -10.38
C PRO A 16 -32.19 -9.77 -10.25
N PRO A 17 -33.37 -9.97 -10.89
CA PRO A 17 -34.42 -8.97 -10.95
C PRO A 17 -34.85 -8.52 -9.54
N LYS A 18 -35.25 -7.25 -9.44
CA LYS A 18 -35.71 -6.59 -8.20
C LYS A 18 -36.86 -7.37 -7.56
N ALA A 19 -36.54 -8.32 -6.67
CA ALA A 19 -37.47 -8.87 -5.71
C ALA A 19 -37.58 -7.90 -4.52
N SER A 20 -38.79 -7.43 -4.26
CA SER A 20 -39.19 -6.60 -3.13
C SER A 20 -39.04 -7.37 -1.82
N GLY A 21 -37.84 -7.32 -1.25
CA GLY A 21 -37.49 -7.98 0.01
C GLY A 21 -36.02 -8.38 0.06
N ARG A 22 -35.09 -7.43 -0.14
CA ARG A 22 -33.66 -7.76 -0.11
C ARG A 22 -33.20 -7.98 1.35
N PRO A 23 -32.53 -9.10 1.70
CA PRO A 23 -31.81 -9.22 2.97
C PRO A 23 -30.77 -8.09 3.11
N LEU A 24 -30.45 -7.68 4.34
CA LEU A 24 -29.43 -6.64 4.55
C LEU A 24 -28.12 -7.03 3.86
N SER A 25 -27.56 -6.15 3.04
CA SER A 25 -26.29 -6.40 2.38
C SER A 25 -25.14 -6.48 3.40
N PRO A 26 -24.08 -7.28 3.15
CA PRO A 26 -22.97 -7.47 4.09
C PRO A 26 -22.36 -6.16 4.64
N PRO A 27 -22.18 -5.08 3.84
CA PRO A 27 -21.69 -3.80 4.35
C PRO A 27 -22.62 -3.12 5.38
N ARG A 28 -23.95 -3.27 5.22
CA ARG A 28 -24.94 -2.69 6.15
C ARG A 28 -24.87 -3.38 7.51
N LEU A 29 -24.78 -4.71 7.50
CA LEU A 29 -24.62 -5.52 8.72
C LEU A 29 -23.33 -5.16 9.44
N LEU A 30 -22.24 -5.01 8.70
CA LEU A 30 -20.95 -4.60 9.23
C LEU A 30 -21.03 -3.24 9.95
N SER A 31 -21.62 -2.22 9.31
CA SER A 31 -21.77 -0.89 9.91
C SER A 31 -22.68 -0.90 11.14
N LEU A 32 -23.80 -1.61 11.09
CA LEU A 32 -24.70 -1.75 12.23
C LEU A 32 -24.02 -2.44 13.41
N GLY A 33 -23.28 -3.53 13.13
CA GLY A 33 -22.47 -4.22 14.12
C GLY A 33 -21.42 -3.31 14.74
N ALA A 34 -20.68 -2.54 13.93
CA ALA A 34 -19.67 -1.59 14.43
C ALA A 34 -20.27 -0.53 15.37
N VAL A 35 -21.38 0.10 14.98
CA VAL A 35 -22.08 1.08 15.83
C VAL A 35 -22.57 0.43 17.13
N GLY A 36 -23.15 -0.76 17.05
CA GLY A 36 -23.58 -1.53 18.22
C GLY A 36 -22.43 -1.88 19.16
N VAL A 37 -21.26 -2.23 18.63
CA VAL A 37 -20.03 -2.47 19.41
C VAL A 37 -19.57 -1.19 20.09
N THR A 38 -19.51 -0.06 19.39
CA THR A 38 -19.11 1.25 19.94
C THR A 38 -20.01 1.70 21.09
N LEU A 39 -21.33 1.53 20.93
CA LEU A 39 -22.31 1.88 21.97
C LEU A 39 -22.42 0.83 23.08
N GLY A 40 -21.83 -0.36 22.89
CA GLY A 40 -22.01 -1.52 23.77
C GLY A 40 -23.48 -1.95 23.87
N CYS A 41 -24.23 -1.87 22.77
CA CYS A 41 -25.63 -2.25 22.66
C CYS A 41 -25.76 -3.65 22.04
N PHE A 42 -26.48 -4.56 22.69
CA PHE A 42 -26.55 -5.98 22.31
C PHE A 42 -25.16 -6.54 21.98
N TYR A 43 -24.18 -6.20 22.82
CA TYR A 43 -22.76 -6.19 22.45
C TYR A 43 -22.27 -7.45 21.73
N ARG A 44 -22.61 -8.64 22.23
CA ARG A 44 -22.18 -9.91 21.62
C ARG A 44 -22.79 -10.13 20.24
N LEU A 45 -24.08 -9.78 20.07
CA LEU A 45 -24.75 -9.82 18.77
C LEU A 45 -24.14 -8.80 17.81
N SER A 46 -23.86 -7.59 18.29
CA SER A 46 -23.20 -6.54 17.51
C SER A 46 -21.79 -6.96 17.05
N CYS A 47 -21.03 -7.65 17.90
CA CYS A 47 -19.76 -8.27 17.51
C CYS A 47 -19.95 -9.30 16.40
N LEU A 48 -20.95 -10.19 16.48
CA LEU A 48 -21.23 -11.18 15.42
C LEU A 48 -21.65 -10.52 14.11
N LEU A 49 -22.52 -9.50 14.18
CA LEU A 49 -22.97 -8.71 13.02
C LEU A 49 -21.82 -7.97 12.33
N PHE A 50 -20.78 -7.58 13.09
CA PHE A 50 -19.55 -7.04 12.52
C PHE A 50 -18.65 -8.14 11.96
N LEU A 51 -18.39 -9.19 12.74
CA LEU A 51 -17.34 -10.16 12.48
C LEU A 51 -17.64 -11.10 11.32
N LEU A 52 -18.89 -11.59 11.20
CA LEU A 52 -19.24 -12.54 10.14
C LEU A 52 -19.15 -11.90 8.75
N PRO A 53 -19.76 -10.72 8.48
CA PRO A 53 -19.57 -10.05 7.20
C PRO A 53 -18.12 -9.62 6.97
N TYR A 54 -17.39 -9.23 8.02
CA TYR A 54 -15.98 -8.84 7.90
C TYR A 54 -15.14 -9.97 7.32
N TRP A 55 -15.16 -11.15 7.95
CA TRP A 55 -14.40 -12.30 7.48
C TRP A 55 -14.91 -12.85 6.15
N TYR A 56 -16.21 -12.81 5.91
CA TYR A 56 -16.77 -13.16 4.60
C TYR A 56 -16.15 -12.29 3.49
N ILE A 57 -16.20 -10.95 3.66
CA ILE A 57 -15.62 -9.99 2.72
C ILE A 57 -14.09 -10.16 2.63
N PHE A 58 -13.42 -10.44 3.75
CA PHE A 58 -11.99 -10.69 3.79
C PHE A 58 -11.59 -11.91 2.92
N PHE A 59 -12.35 -13.00 3.00
CA PHE A 59 -12.06 -14.22 2.24
C PHE A 59 -12.53 -14.17 0.78
N LEU A 60 -13.46 -13.27 0.42
CA LEU A 60 -13.92 -13.12 -0.96
C LEU A 60 -12.82 -12.68 -1.94
N ASP A 61 -11.93 -11.78 -1.52
CA ASP A 61 -10.86 -11.25 -2.38
C ASP A 61 -9.55 -11.06 -1.63
N LYS A 62 -8.66 -12.06 -1.77
CA LYS A 62 -7.32 -12.05 -1.17
C LYS A 62 -6.42 -10.92 -1.69
N THR A 63 -6.74 -10.29 -2.82
CA THR A 63 -5.88 -9.27 -3.43
C THR A 63 -6.11 -7.87 -2.84
N THR A 64 -7.20 -7.67 -2.09
CA THR A 64 -7.55 -6.38 -1.50
C THR A 64 -6.89 -6.18 -0.12
N TRP A 65 -6.88 -7.23 0.71
CA TRP A 65 -6.54 -7.13 2.14
C TRP A 65 -5.04 -7.26 2.43
N ASN A 66 -4.58 -6.73 3.56
CA ASN A 66 -3.17 -6.80 3.98
C ASN A 66 -3.04 -7.11 5.48
N ASN A 67 -1.81 -7.00 6.02
CA ASN A 67 -1.52 -7.21 7.45
C ASN A 67 -2.47 -6.46 8.40
N HIS A 68 -2.84 -5.23 8.05
CA HIS A 68 -3.68 -4.39 8.91
C HIS A 68 -5.13 -4.85 8.88
N SER A 69 -5.61 -5.30 7.73
CA SER A 69 -6.94 -5.91 7.60
C SER A 69 -7.03 -7.18 8.46
N TYR A 70 -6.01 -8.04 8.38
CA TYR A 70 -5.95 -9.23 9.24
C TYR A 70 -6.00 -8.86 10.73
N LEU A 71 -5.23 -7.86 11.17
CA LEU A 71 -5.29 -7.34 12.54
C LEU A 71 -6.70 -6.90 12.96
N TYR A 72 -7.45 -6.21 12.10
CA TYR A 72 -8.81 -5.78 12.42
C TYR A 72 -9.77 -6.96 12.61
N GLY A 73 -9.62 -8.00 11.79
CA GLY A 73 -10.34 -9.27 11.96
C GLY A 73 -10.03 -9.93 13.30
N LEU A 74 -8.75 -9.96 13.70
CA LEU A 74 -8.32 -10.50 14.99
C LEU A 74 -8.86 -9.69 16.17
N LEU A 75 -8.78 -8.35 16.12
CA LEU A 75 -9.32 -7.49 17.18
C LEU A 75 -10.85 -7.65 17.28
N GLY A 76 -11.55 -7.73 16.16
CA GLY A 76 -12.99 -8.01 16.13
C GLY A 76 -13.34 -9.37 16.74
N PHE A 77 -12.57 -10.41 16.41
CA PHE A 77 -12.70 -11.74 16.98
C PHE A 77 -12.46 -11.75 18.49
N GLN A 78 -11.42 -11.06 18.96
CA GLN A 78 -11.12 -10.93 20.38
C GLN A 78 -12.25 -10.21 21.14
N LEU A 79 -12.76 -9.10 20.60
CA LEU A 79 -13.87 -8.36 21.18
C LEU A 79 -15.11 -9.24 21.38
N LEU A 80 -15.39 -10.16 20.43
CA LEU A 80 -16.51 -11.08 20.55
C LEU A 80 -16.47 -11.89 21.87
N PHE A 81 -15.30 -12.25 22.38
CA PHE A 81 -15.13 -13.03 23.61
C PHE A 81 -14.98 -12.16 24.87
N MET A 82 -14.62 -10.89 24.71
CA MET A 82 -14.37 -9.96 25.81
C MET A 82 -15.65 -9.34 26.38
N ASN A 83 -15.50 -8.68 27.53
CA ASN A 83 -16.56 -7.97 28.21
C ASN A 83 -16.37 -6.44 28.11
N ALA A 84 -16.18 -5.92 26.90
CA ALA A 84 -15.99 -4.48 26.71
C ALA A 84 -17.26 -3.67 27.04
N ASN A 85 -18.43 -4.31 27.07
CA ASN A 85 -19.70 -3.69 27.43
C ASN A 85 -19.93 -3.48 28.94
N ARG A 86 -18.89 -3.55 29.78
CA ARG A 86 -19.04 -3.38 31.25
C ARG A 86 -18.84 -1.95 31.73
N TYR A 87 -18.37 -1.05 30.88
CA TYR A 87 -18.17 0.36 31.21
C TYR A 87 -18.76 1.24 30.12
N TRP A 88 -19.59 2.21 30.51
CA TRP A 88 -20.24 3.19 29.63
C TRP A 88 -20.89 2.58 28.38
N SER A 89 -21.77 1.60 28.59
CA SER A 89 -22.48 0.88 27.52
C SER A 89 -23.99 0.98 27.69
N ILE A 90 -24.73 0.86 26.59
CA ILE A 90 -26.20 0.74 26.61
C ILE A 90 -26.64 -0.55 27.34
N ASP A 91 -25.93 -1.67 27.13
CA ASP A 91 -26.17 -2.92 27.86
C ASP A 91 -26.15 -2.73 29.39
N GLY A 92 -25.25 -1.88 29.89
CA GLY A 92 -25.12 -1.56 31.31
C GLY A 92 -26.23 -0.65 31.84
N LEU A 93 -26.89 0.14 30.97
CA LEU A 93 -28.07 0.90 31.37
C LEU A 93 -29.26 -0.03 31.64
N TRP A 94 -29.41 -1.09 30.84
CA TRP A 94 -30.49 -2.07 31.01
C TRP A 94 -30.19 -3.15 32.06
N HIS A 95 -28.93 -3.53 32.23
CA HIS A 95 -28.54 -4.60 33.16
C HIS A 95 -27.60 -4.07 34.26
N PRO A 96 -28.11 -3.82 35.48
CA PRO A 96 -27.31 -3.27 36.57
C PRO A 96 -26.05 -4.09 36.91
N ARG A 97 -26.08 -5.41 36.74
CA ARG A 97 -24.91 -6.30 36.94
C ARG A 97 -23.78 -6.08 35.94
N LYS A 98 -24.05 -5.52 34.77
CA LYS A 98 -23.03 -5.18 33.75
C LYS A 98 -22.48 -3.77 33.95
N ARG A 99 -23.23 -2.88 34.59
CA ARG A 99 -22.91 -1.45 34.70
C ARG A 99 -21.70 -1.19 35.58
N ASN A 100 -20.64 -0.62 35.00
CA ASN A 100 -19.40 -0.30 35.72
C ASN A 100 -18.88 -1.48 36.55
N ALA A 101 -18.75 -2.65 35.92
CA ALA A 101 -18.31 -3.88 36.59
C ALA A 101 -16.88 -4.26 36.19
N HIS A 102 -16.17 -4.97 37.08
CA HIS A 102 -14.87 -5.53 36.78
C HIS A 102 -14.93 -6.52 35.60
N VAL A 103 -13.84 -6.57 34.84
CA VAL A 103 -13.61 -7.57 33.78
C VAL A 103 -12.42 -8.45 34.15
N PRO A 104 -12.38 -9.72 33.69
CA PRO A 104 -11.22 -10.57 33.87
C PRO A 104 -9.96 -9.95 33.26
N LEU A 105 -8.81 -10.15 33.91
CA LEU A 105 -7.53 -9.59 33.46
C LEU A 105 -7.15 -10.05 32.05
N TRP A 106 -7.48 -11.29 31.69
CA TRP A 106 -7.17 -11.85 30.38
C TRP A 106 -7.75 -11.03 29.21
N ASN A 107 -8.88 -10.33 29.40
CA ASN A 107 -9.45 -9.45 28.38
C ASN A 107 -8.44 -8.38 27.94
N TYR A 108 -7.75 -7.77 28.91
CA TYR A 108 -6.72 -6.76 28.63
C TYR A 108 -5.43 -7.40 28.14
N THR A 109 -5.03 -8.52 28.74
CA THR A 109 -3.80 -9.22 28.36
C THR A 109 -3.81 -9.61 26.89
N VAL A 110 -4.90 -10.23 26.40
CA VAL A 110 -4.98 -10.68 24.99
C VAL A 110 -4.87 -9.50 24.01
N LEU A 111 -5.59 -8.39 24.25
CA LEU A 111 -5.50 -7.19 23.38
C LEU A 111 -4.09 -6.58 23.41
N ARG A 112 -3.52 -6.38 24.60
CA ARG A 112 -2.18 -5.81 24.75
C ARG A 112 -1.12 -6.69 24.09
N THR A 113 -1.22 -8.01 24.28
CA THR A 113 -0.32 -8.98 23.65
C THR A 113 -0.48 -8.98 22.13
N GLN A 114 -1.69 -8.86 21.57
CA GLN A 114 -1.86 -8.75 20.12
C GLN A 114 -1.13 -7.52 19.56
N ILE A 115 -1.30 -6.35 20.19
CA ILE A 115 -0.63 -5.12 19.75
C ILE A 115 0.89 -5.23 19.94
N PHE A 116 1.33 -5.86 21.03
CA PHE A 116 2.74 -6.15 21.27
C PHE A 116 3.33 -7.04 20.16
N ILE A 117 2.64 -8.12 19.77
CA ILE A 117 3.10 -9.05 18.72
C ILE A 117 3.28 -8.30 17.40
N VAL A 118 2.34 -7.41 17.05
CA VAL A 118 2.44 -6.62 15.81
C VAL A 118 3.72 -5.79 15.78
N TYR A 119 4.05 -5.06 16.86
CA TYR A 119 5.30 -4.29 16.93
C TYR A 119 6.51 -5.22 16.94
N PHE A 120 6.54 -6.18 17.86
CA PHE A 120 7.72 -6.99 18.11
C PHE A 120 8.09 -7.86 16.90
N ILE A 121 7.11 -8.52 16.27
CA ILE A 121 7.37 -9.31 15.07
C ILE A 121 7.78 -8.40 13.91
N ALA A 122 7.14 -7.24 13.72
CA ALA A 122 7.57 -6.29 12.69
C ALA A 122 9.01 -5.80 12.92
N GLY A 123 9.41 -5.62 14.18
CA GLY A 123 10.80 -5.31 14.58
C GLY A 123 11.75 -6.45 14.25
N ILE A 124 11.39 -7.70 14.56
CA ILE A 124 12.19 -8.88 14.18
C ILE A 124 12.34 -8.97 12.66
N LYS A 125 11.27 -8.72 11.90
CA LYS A 125 11.32 -8.74 10.42
C LYS A 125 12.19 -7.63 9.84
N LYS A 126 12.38 -6.53 10.57
CA LYS A 126 13.31 -5.44 10.21
C LYS A 126 14.77 -5.72 10.56
N LEU A 127 15.08 -6.87 11.17
CA LEU A 127 16.46 -7.35 11.30
C LEU A 127 17.00 -7.93 9.98
N ASP A 128 16.17 -8.01 8.94
CA ASP A 128 16.61 -8.34 7.59
C ASP A 128 17.72 -7.39 7.11
N ALA A 129 18.69 -7.94 6.37
CA ALA A 129 19.85 -7.20 5.88
C ALA A 129 19.43 -5.98 5.03
N ASP A 130 18.39 -6.11 4.19
CA ASP A 130 17.93 -5.01 3.35
C ASP A 130 17.38 -3.83 4.16
N TRP A 131 16.82 -4.08 5.35
CA TRP A 131 16.35 -3.02 6.22
C TRP A 131 17.51 -2.39 6.99
N VAL A 132 18.35 -3.23 7.60
CA VAL A 132 19.48 -2.75 8.43
C VAL A 132 20.47 -1.92 7.62
N GLU A 133 20.71 -2.31 6.36
CA GLU A 133 21.64 -1.62 5.45
C GLU A 133 21.01 -0.40 4.74
N GLY A 134 19.70 -0.17 4.91
CA GLY A 134 19.04 1.02 4.37
C GLY A 134 18.54 0.92 2.92
N TYR A 135 18.50 -0.29 2.35
CA TYR A 135 18.02 -0.52 0.98
C TYR A 135 16.48 -0.59 0.88
N SER A 136 15.80 -0.78 2.00
CA SER A 136 14.33 -0.89 2.03
C SER A 136 13.67 0.49 1.98
N MET A 137 13.03 0.86 0.88
CA MET A 137 12.44 2.21 0.76
C MET A 137 13.51 3.31 0.85
N GLY A 138 14.67 3.15 0.18
CA GLY A 138 15.82 4.06 0.31
C GLY A 138 15.52 5.54 0.05
N SER A 139 14.51 5.86 -0.77
CA SER A 139 14.08 7.23 -1.05
C SER A 139 13.32 7.92 0.09
N LEU A 140 12.92 7.19 1.15
CA LEU A 140 12.03 7.71 2.18
C LEU A 140 12.66 8.87 2.98
N GLY A 141 13.98 8.84 3.15
CA GLY A 141 14.74 9.92 3.79
C GLY A 141 14.64 11.28 3.08
N ARG A 142 14.26 11.31 1.79
CA ARG A 142 14.04 12.55 1.02
C ARG A 142 12.76 13.29 1.44
N HIS A 143 11.85 12.60 2.12
CA HIS A 143 10.56 13.17 2.49
C HIS A 143 10.72 14.39 3.42
N TRP A 144 9.87 15.40 3.24
CA TRP A 144 10.01 16.70 3.92
C TRP A 144 9.98 16.62 5.46
N LEU A 145 9.35 15.57 6.00
CA LEU A 145 9.30 15.30 7.45
C LEU A 145 10.70 15.09 8.04
N PHE A 146 11.65 14.61 7.24
CA PHE A 146 13.03 14.38 7.66
C PHE A 146 13.96 15.56 7.37
N SER A 147 13.47 16.63 6.74
CA SER A 147 14.27 17.84 6.46
C SER A 147 14.98 18.44 7.69
N PRO A 148 14.38 18.46 8.91
CA PRO A 148 15.10 18.96 10.09
C PRO A 148 16.36 18.14 10.42
N PHE A 149 16.32 16.81 10.22
CA PHE A 149 17.46 15.93 10.45
C PHE A 149 18.55 16.13 9.38
N ARG A 150 18.14 16.46 8.15
CA ARG A 150 19.06 16.77 7.04
C ARG A 150 19.79 18.12 7.18
N LEU A 151 19.44 18.94 8.17
CA LEU A 151 20.25 20.11 8.54
C LEU A 151 21.52 19.71 9.31
N LEU A 152 21.50 18.53 9.95
CA LEU A 152 22.58 18.04 10.81
C LEU A 152 23.33 16.86 10.18
N MET A 153 22.70 16.11 9.28
CA MET A 153 23.21 14.87 8.70
C MET A 153 23.00 14.83 7.18
N SER A 154 23.80 14.02 6.48
CA SER A 154 23.55 13.76 5.05
C SER A 154 22.21 13.05 4.84
N GLU A 155 21.70 13.07 3.61
CA GLU A 155 20.47 12.38 3.25
C GLU A 155 20.59 10.86 3.49
N GLU A 156 21.72 10.27 3.08
CA GLU A 156 22.02 8.84 3.25
C GLU A 156 22.06 8.46 4.73
N LEU A 157 22.76 9.25 5.56
CA LEU A 157 22.85 9.00 7.00
C LEU A 157 21.49 9.19 7.70
N THR A 158 20.70 10.17 7.26
CA THR A 158 19.33 10.37 7.76
C THR A 158 18.45 9.15 7.42
N SER A 159 18.55 8.64 6.20
CA SER A 159 17.83 7.43 5.79
C SER A 159 18.26 6.23 6.64
N LEU A 160 19.56 5.99 6.78
CA LEU A 160 20.08 4.83 7.51
C LEU A 160 19.76 4.90 9.02
N LEU A 161 20.09 5.99 9.70
CA LEU A 161 19.98 6.06 11.16
C LEU A 161 18.56 6.41 11.64
N VAL A 162 17.91 7.40 11.03
CA VAL A 162 16.63 7.91 11.52
C VAL A 162 15.48 7.04 11.02
N VAL A 163 15.46 6.75 9.71
CA VAL A 163 14.36 5.97 9.11
C VAL A 163 14.51 4.48 9.45
N HIS A 164 15.63 3.87 9.06
CA HIS A 164 15.81 2.43 9.23
C HIS A 164 16.17 2.05 10.66
N GLY A 165 17.19 2.68 11.23
CA GLY A 165 17.62 2.46 12.61
C GLY A 165 16.52 2.82 13.61
N GLY A 166 15.92 4.01 13.48
CA GLY A 166 14.82 4.46 14.33
C GLY A 166 13.56 3.60 14.18
N GLY A 167 13.19 3.23 12.95
CA GLY A 167 12.05 2.34 12.69
C GLY A 167 12.24 0.94 13.28
N LEU A 168 13.43 0.35 13.12
CA LEU A 168 13.79 -0.94 13.71
C LEU A 168 13.77 -0.88 15.23
N ALA A 169 14.47 0.09 15.82
CA ALA A 169 14.58 0.23 17.27
C ALA A 169 13.20 0.45 17.92
N LEU A 170 12.36 1.28 17.31
CA LEU A 170 11.02 1.53 17.80
C LEU A 170 10.15 0.26 17.71
N ASP A 171 10.07 -0.41 16.56
CA ASP A 171 9.23 -1.60 16.43
C ASP A 171 9.67 -2.74 17.38
N LEU A 172 10.98 -2.93 17.55
CA LEU A 172 11.51 -3.97 18.43
C LEU A 172 11.27 -3.68 19.92
N THR A 173 11.25 -2.41 20.33
CA THR A 173 11.19 -2.01 21.75
C THR A 173 9.83 -1.46 22.20
N ALA A 174 9.00 -0.91 21.31
CA ALA A 174 7.77 -0.21 21.64
C ALA A 174 6.84 -1.06 22.51
N GLY A 175 6.68 -2.33 22.16
CA GLY A 175 5.89 -3.27 22.95
C GLY A 175 6.35 -3.35 24.41
N PHE A 176 7.65 -3.59 24.65
CA PHE A 176 8.22 -3.66 25.99
C PHE A 176 8.11 -2.33 26.75
N LEU A 177 8.43 -1.23 26.08
CA LEU A 177 8.41 0.10 26.70
C LEU A 177 7.00 0.56 27.08
N LEU A 178 5.97 0.11 26.36
CA LEU A 178 4.57 0.38 26.70
C LEU A 178 4.08 -0.43 27.92
N PHE A 179 4.60 -1.64 28.12
CA PHE A 179 4.24 -2.48 29.27
C PHE A 179 4.83 -1.94 30.59
N LEU A 180 6.07 -1.47 30.58
CA LEU A 180 6.77 -0.98 31.76
C LEU A 180 6.25 0.41 32.19
N ASP A 181 5.84 0.53 33.45
CA ASP A 181 5.23 1.76 33.98
C ASP A 181 6.15 2.98 33.86
N ALA A 182 7.44 2.81 34.12
CA ALA A 182 8.43 3.89 34.07
C ALA A 182 8.67 4.45 32.66
N THR A 183 8.63 3.59 31.63
CA THR A 183 8.92 3.99 30.24
C THR A 183 7.66 4.31 29.45
N ARG A 184 6.48 3.90 29.91
CA ARG A 184 5.21 4.05 29.18
C ARG A 184 4.94 5.47 28.68
N PRO A 185 5.12 6.56 29.44
CA PRO A 185 4.86 7.91 28.93
C PRO A 185 5.74 8.28 27.73
N PHE A 186 7.03 7.91 27.77
CA PHE A 186 7.96 8.11 26.66
C PHE A 186 7.58 7.24 25.46
N ALA A 187 7.24 5.97 25.70
CA ALA A 187 6.78 5.06 24.66
C ALA A 187 5.53 5.58 23.95
N LEU A 188 4.54 6.08 24.71
CA LEU A 188 3.32 6.68 24.16
C LEU A 188 3.63 7.89 23.28
N PHE A 189 4.59 8.73 23.67
CA PHE A 189 5.03 9.86 22.84
C PHE A 189 5.63 9.39 21.52
N PHE A 190 6.64 8.51 21.55
CA PHE A 190 7.34 8.05 20.35
C PHE A 190 6.45 7.21 19.43
N VAL A 191 5.64 6.31 19.97
CA VAL A 191 4.66 5.52 19.21
C VAL A 191 3.63 6.45 18.56
N SER A 192 3.15 7.48 19.27
CA SER A 192 2.20 8.42 18.70
C SER A 192 2.83 9.25 17.58
N TYR A 193 4.06 9.72 17.79
CA TYR A 193 4.81 10.45 16.77
C TYR A 193 5.02 9.59 15.51
N PHE A 194 5.45 8.34 15.68
CA PHE A 194 5.65 7.39 14.58
C PHE A 194 4.39 7.14 13.76
N HIS A 195 3.24 6.88 14.41
CA HIS A 195 1.99 6.66 13.68
C HIS A 195 1.47 7.93 13.00
N CYS A 196 1.63 9.08 13.64
CA CYS A 196 1.34 10.37 13.02
C CYS A 196 2.21 10.59 11.77
N MET A 197 3.52 10.31 11.86
CA MET A 197 4.44 10.39 10.72
C MET A 197 4.04 9.43 9.60
N ASN A 198 3.76 8.16 9.93
CA ASN A 198 3.30 7.16 8.97
C ASN A 198 1.99 7.56 8.29
N SER A 199 1.07 8.23 8.99
CA SER A 199 -0.17 8.74 8.39
C SER A 199 0.04 9.85 7.35
N GLN A 200 1.21 10.50 7.36
CA GLN A 200 1.58 11.53 6.38
C GLN A 200 2.43 10.96 5.25
N ILE A 201 3.28 9.97 5.54
CA ILE A 201 4.19 9.34 4.57
C ILE A 201 3.46 8.30 3.71
N PHE A 202 2.68 7.43 4.37
CA PHE A 202 2.11 6.25 3.73
C PHE A 202 0.59 6.34 3.62
N ASN A 203 0.06 5.88 2.47
CA ASN A 203 -1.38 5.73 2.26
C ASN A 203 -1.87 4.34 2.72
N ILE A 204 -1.59 3.96 3.97
CA ILE A 204 -1.90 2.63 4.55
C ILE A 204 -3.27 2.53 5.22
N GLY A 205 -4.20 3.38 4.80
CA GLY A 205 -5.57 3.43 5.32
C GLY A 205 -5.64 3.81 6.80
N MET A 206 -6.50 3.11 7.54
CA MET A 206 -6.84 3.42 8.94
C MET A 206 -5.87 2.86 9.98
N PHE A 207 -4.74 2.28 9.56
CA PHE A 207 -3.80 1.60 10.44
C PHE A 207 -3.20 2.52 11.49
N SER A 208 -2.56 3.62 11.09
CA SER A 208 -1.97 4.58 12.01
C SER A 208 -2.97 5.06 13.07
N TYR A 209 -4.20 5.35 12.65
CA TYR A 209 -5.26 5.81 13.56
C TYR A 209 -5.74 4.71 14.50
N THR A 210 -5.80 3.45 14.03
CA THR A 210 -6.14 2.30 14.87
C THR A 210 -5.07 2.08 15.92
N MET A 211 -3.80 2.10 15.54
CA MET A 211 -2.69 1.95 16.48
C MET A 211 -2.70 3.05 17.54
N LEU A 212 -2.90 4.32 17.14
CA LEU A 212 -3.09 5.44 18.06
C LEU A 212 -4.28 5.22 19.02
N ALA A 213 -5.41 4.75 18.52
CA ALA A 213 -6.60 4.47 19.32
C ALA A 213 -6.40 3.31 20.31
N THR A 214 -5.50 2.37 19.99
CA THR A 214 -5.15 1.23 20.87
C THR A 214 -4.08 1.55 21.91
N SER A 215 -3.27 2.61 21.74
CA SER A 215 -2.22 2.99 22.69
C SER A 215 -2.71 3.16 24.15
N PRO A 216 -3.90 3.73 24.43
CA PRO A 216 -4.43 3.83 25.79
C PRO A 216 -4.73 2.48 26.45
N LEU A 217 -4.78 1.37 25.71
CA LEU A 217 -4.94 0.04 26.29
C LEU A 217 -3.79 -0.30 27.25
N PHE A 218 -2.59 0.25 27.04
CA PHE A 218 -1.43 0.02 27.89
C PHE A 218 -1.46 0.85 29.18
N CYS A 219 -2.28 1.90 29.26
CA CYS A 219 -2.47 2.68 30.48
C CYS A 219 -3.23 1.90 31.56
N TYR A 220 -3.17 2.39 32.80
CA TYR A 220 -3.97 1.84 33.90
C TYR A 220 -5.48 2.00 33.62
N PRO A 221 -6.30 0.99 33.93
CA PRO A 221 -7.71 0.95 33.53
C PRO A 221 -8.59 2.05 34.15
N ASP A 222 -8.08 2.80 35.12
CA ASP A 222 -8.73 3.95 35.74
C ASP A 222 -8.39 5.29 35.09
N TRP A 223 -7.50 5.33 34.08
CA TRP A 223 -7.15 6.56 33.36
C TRP A 223 -8.37 7.33 32.83
N PRO A 224 -9.43 6.71 32.25
CA PRO A 224 -10.58 7.47 31.74
C PRO A 224 -11.34 8.14 32.89
N ARG A 225 -11.51 7.43 34.01
CA ARG A 225 -12.19 7.93 35.21
C ARG A 225 -11.43 9.10 35.82
N ARG A 226 -10.10 9.00 35.92
CA ARG A 226 -9.24 10.08 36.42
C ARG A 226 -9.32 11.32 35.54
N LEU A 227 -9.38 11.16 34.22
CA LEU A 227 -9.51 12.28 33.29
C LEU A 227 -10.87 12.97 33.43
N ILE A 228 -11.96 12.19 33.46
CA ILE A 228 -13.32 12.73 33.59
C ILE A 228 -13.52 13.44 34.93
N ALA A 229 -12.94 12.92 36.02
CA ALA A 229 -13.02 13.54 37.33
C ALA A 229 -12.39 14.96 37.39
N ARG A 230 -11.51 15.30 36.44
CA ARG A 230 -10.91 16.64 36.32
C ARG A 230 -11.76 17.62 35.49
N LEU A 231 -12.81 17.15 34.81
CA LEU A 231 -13.67 18.00 33.99
C LEU A 231 -14.72 18.73 34.85
N PRO A 232 -15.19 19.92 34.44
CA PRO A 232 -16.21 20.68 35.17
C PRO A 232 -17.50 19.88 35.41
N ALA A 233 -18.18 20.13 36.54
CA ALA A 233 -19.35 19.37 36.98
C ALA A 233 -20.53 19.36 35.98
N CYS A 234 -20.66 20.40 35.14
CA CYS A 234 -21.66 20.45 34.08
C CYS A 234 -21.48 19.33 33.04
N PHE A 235 -20.24 18.98 32.70
CA PHE A 235 -19.92 17.88 31.77
C PHE A 235 -20.05 16.51 32.43
N GLN A 236 -19.81 16.41 33.74
CA GLN A 236 -19.89 15.13 34.47
C GLN A 236 -21.29 14.49 34.41
N LYS A 237 -22.36 15.26 34.19
CA LYS A 237 -23.73 14.73 34.01
C LYS A 237 -23.91 13.89 32.75
N PHE A 238 -23.14 14.17 31.70
CA PHE A 238 -23.23 13.49 30.40
C PHE A 238 -22.09 12.47 30.17
N LEU A 239 -21.15 12.39 31.10
CA LEU A 239 -19.95 11.58 30.99
C LEU A 239 -20.03 10.27 31.79
N PRO A 240 -19.15 9.29 31.51
CA PRO A 240 -19.07 8.03 32.22
C PRO A 240 -18.96 8.15 33.75
N LEU A 241 -19.40 7.11 34.46
CA LEU A 241 -19.27 6.99 35.92
C LEU A 241 -17.81 7.05 36.37
N THR A 242 -17.50 7.98 37.28
CA THR A 242 -16.18 8.11 37.92
C THR A 242 -15.98 7.15 39.10
N LYS A 243 -17.06 6.53 39.59
CA LYS A 243 -17.04 5.58 40.72
C LYS A 243 -16.22 4.33 40.40
N PRO A 244 -15.56 3.71 41.41
CA PRO A 244 -14.86 2.46 41.21
C PRO A 244 -15.83 1.36 40.74
N PRO A 245 -15.34 0.39 39.96
CA PRO A 245 -16.18 -0.65 39.40
C PRO A 245 -16.62 -1.67 40.47
N GLN A 246 -17.83 -2.20 40.32
CA GLN A 246 -18.37 -3.23 41.19
C GLN A 246 -17.76 -4.63 40.90
N PRO A 247 -17.75 -5.55 41.89
CA PRO A 247 -17.33 -6.92 41.68
C PRO A 247 -18.14 -7.65 40.60
N SER A 248 -17.48 -8.53 39.86
CA SER A 248 -18.08 -9.35 38.79
C SER A 248 -17.92 -10.84 39.12
N LEU A 249 -18.96 -11.63 38.82
CA LEU A 249 -18.94 -13.09 39.00
C LEU A 249 -17.92 -13.79 38.08
N GLU A 250 -17.47 -13.10 37.04
CA GLU A 250 -16.52 -13.62 36.06
C GLU A 250 -15.06 -13.42 36.50
N CYS A 251 -14.82 -12.56 37.49
CA CYS A 251 -13.50 -12.29 38.04
C CYS A 251 -13.19 -13.22 39.22
N VAL A 252 -11.90 -13.51 39.41
CA VAL A 252 -11.38 -14.17 40.61
C VAL A 252 -10.74 -13.11 41.47
N TYR A 253 -11.20 -12.99 42.72
CA TYR A 253 -10.64 -12.09 43.71
C TYR A 253 -9.82 -12.91 44.69
N LEU A 254 -8.58 -12.49 44.94
CA LEU A 254 -7.80 -13.02 46.05
C LEU A 254 -8.38 -12.41 47.33
N GLU A 255 -8.99 -13.26 48.16
CA GLU A 255 -9.39 -12.84 49.50
C GLU A 255 -8.12 -12.53 50.31
N THR A 256 -8.08 -11.36 50.95
CA THR A 256 -7.06 -10.99 51.92
C THR A 256 -7.13 -11.97 53.08
N GLU A 257 -5.98 -12.42 53.61
CA GLU A 257 -5.88 -13.49 54.63
C GLU A 257 -6.73 -13.29 55.90
N GLN A 258 -7.22 -12.09 56.16
CA GLN A 258 -8.01 -11.73 57.34
C GLN A 258 -9.48 -12.25 57.34
N GLN A 259 -9.98 -12.89 56.28
CA GLN A 259 -11.41 -13.30 56.18
C GLN A 259 -11.65 -14.79 55.87
N ARG A 260 -10.68 -15.69 56.04
CA ARG A 260 -10.90 -17.13 55.78
C ARG A 260 -11.49 -17.91 56.96
N PRO A 261 -12.61 -18.64 56.80
CA PRO A 261 -12.80 -19.88 57.55
C PRO A 261 -11.80 -20.94 57.03
N ARG A 262 -11.07 -21.59 57.95
CA ARG A 262 -10.06 -22.61 57.64
C ARG A 262 -10.70 -23.77 56.86
N GLY A 263 -10.31 -23.99 55.59
CA GLY A 263 -10.53 -25.26 54.89
C GLY A 263 -11.22 -25.23 53.51
N ALA A 264 -11.79 -24.11 53.05
CA ALA A 264 -12.47 -24.08 51.75
C ALA A 264 -11.59 -23.47 50.64
N ALA A 265 -10.78 -24.30 49.95
CA ALA A 265 -10.15 -23.88 48.70
C ALA A 265 -11.25 -23.72 47.63
N ARG A 266 -11.54 -22.48 47.23
CA ARG A 266 -12.51 -22.19 46.16
C ARG A 266 -12.00 -22.76 44.84
N LYS A 267 -12.61 -23.87 44.39
CA LYS A 267 -12.28 -24.52 43.11
C LYS A 267 -12.52 -23.54 41.96
N LEU A 268 -11.51 -23.34 41.10
CA LEU A 268 -11.68 -22.56 39.86
C LEU A 268 -12.81 -23.17 39.03
N GLY A 269 -13.76 -22.32 38.63
CA GLY A 269 -14.84 -22.72 37.75
C GLY A 269 -14.33 -23.09 36.35
N LEU A 270 -15.10 -23.93 35.64
CA LEU A 270 -14.76 -24.40 34.31
C LEU A 270 -14.52 -23.23 33.32
N ARG A 271 -15.34 -22.18 33.39
CA ARG A 271 -15.22 -21.00 32.52
C ARG A 271 -13.89 -20.27 32.67
N GLN A 272 -13.39 -20.13 33.89
CA GLN A 272 -12.09 -19.49 34.15
C GLN A 272 -10.95 -20.34 33.60
N LYS A 273 -11.02 -21.67 33.77
CA LYS A 273 -10.02 -22.59 33.20
C LYS A 273 -10.01 -22.52 31.66
N LEU A 274 -11.20 -22.56 31.04
CA LEU A 274 -11.34 -22.44 29.59
C LEU A 274 -10.83 -21.09 29.08
N GLY A 275 -11.10 -19.99 29.77
CA GLY A 275 -10.58 -18.66 29.40
C GLY A 275 -9.05 -18.57 29.47
N ALA A 276 -8.44 -19.20 30.48
CA ALA A 276 -6.98 -19.28 30.60
C ALA A 276 -6.37 -20.15 29.49
N ILE A 277 -6.93 -21.33 29.22
CA ILE A 277 -6.50 -22.23 28.14
C ILE A 277 -6.61 -21.51 26.78
N PHE A 278 -7.75 -20.87 26.51
CA PHE A 278 -7.96 -20.08 25.29
C PHE A 278 -6.90 -18.99 25.15
N THR A 279 -6.61 -18.25 26.22
CA THR A 279 -5.60 -17.18 26.20
C THR A 279 -4.21 -17.71 25.87
N ILE A 280 -3.81 -18.84 26.48
CA ILE A 280 -2.50 -19.46 26.21
C ILE A 280 -2.43 -19.97 24.78
N LEU A 281 -3.44 -20.71 24.33
CA LEU A 281 -3.50 -21.24 22.96
C LEU A 281 -3.48 -20.13 21.93
N TYR A 282 -4.27 -19.07 22.14
CA TYR A 282 -4.30 -17.91 21.25
C TYR A 282 -2.94 -17.21 21.17
N ILE A 283 -2.28 -16.97 22.30
CA ILE A 283 -0.95 -16.34 22.30
C ILE A 283 0.07 -17.24 21.57
N MET A 284 0.07 -18.55 21.85
CA MET A 284 0.95 -19.50 21.18
C MET A 284 0.71 -19.51 19.65
N GLU A 285 -0.55 -19.53 19.24
CA GLU A 285 -0.94 -19.44 17.83
C GLU A 285 -0.43 -18.15 17.18
N GLN A 286 -0.62 -16.99 17.81
CA GLN A 286 -0.24 -15.70 17.23
C GLN A 286 1.29 -15.51 17.14
N PHE A 287 2.07 -16.16 18.01
CA PHE A 287 3.53 -16.24 17.85
C PHE A 287 3.96 -17.26 16.79
N PHE A 288 3.22 -18.36 16.65
CA PHE A 288 3.54 -19.43 15.71
C PHE A 288 3.24 -19.05 14.25
N LEU A 289 2.04 -18.51 13.99
CA LEU A 289 1.54 -18.29 12.64
C LEU A 289 2.50 -17.47 11.76
N PRO A 290 3.08 -16.33 12.19
CA PRO A 290 4.00 -15.56 11.36
C PRO A 290 5.21 -16.35 10.83
N TYR A 291 5.58 -17.45 11.49
CA TYR A 291 6.70 -18.32 11.12
C TYR A 291 6.27 -19.68 10.54
N SER A 292 4.96 -19.93 10.37
CA SER A 292 4.40 -21.19 9.86
C SER A 292 4.70 -21.48 8.37
N HIS A 293 5.47 -20.63 7.69
CA HIS A 293 5.76 -20.69 6.25
C HIS A 293 6.54 -21.95 5.81
N PHE A 294 7.13 -22.70 6.76
CA PHE A 294 7.70 -24.02 6.49
C PHE A 294 6.61 -25.08 6.19
N ILE A 295 5.37 -24.85 6.63
CA ILE A 295 4.19 -25.69 6.32
C ILE A 295 3.59 -25.21 5.01
N THR A 296 3.35 -23.91 4.87
CA THR A 296 2.61 -23.32 3.75
C THR A 296 3.52 -22.88 2.61
N LYS A 297 4.36 -23.81 2.12
CA LYS A 297 5.43 -23.53 1.16
C LYS A 297 4.97 -22.97 -0.19
N GLY A 298 3.73 -23.23 -0.59
CA GLY A 298 3.17 -22.76 -1.87
C GLY A 298 2.89 -21.26 -1.94
N TYR A 299 2.84 -20.60 -0.78
CA TYR A 299 2.69 -19.15 -0.69
C TYR A 299 4.01 -18.41 -0.56
N ASN A 300 5.12 -19.14 -0.36
CA ASN A 300 6.44 -18.53 -0.32
C ASN A 300 6.80 -18.08 -1.73
N ASN A 301 7.21 -16.83 -1.86
CA ASN A 301 7.79 -16.28 -3.08
C ASN A 301 9.26 -15.92 -2.80
N TRP A 302 9.78 -14.79 -3.29
CA TRP A 302 11.07 -14.27 -2.81
C TRP A 302 11.06 -13.92 -1.31
N THR A 303 9.87 -13.68 -0.77
CA THR A 303 9.64 -13.50 0.66
C THR A 303 8.85 -14.68 1.21
N ASN A 304 9.25 -15.18 2.37
CA ASN A 304 8.60 -16.33 3.02
C ASN A 304 7.29 -15.93 3.72
N GLY A 305 6.26 -16.78 3.56
CA GLY A 305 4.96 -16.65 4.21
C GLY A 305 3.84 -16.12 3.32
N LEU A 306 2.60 -16.40 3.74
CA LEU A 306 1.41 -15.85 3.09
C LEU A 306 1.38 -14.34 3.28
N TYR A 307 1.09 -13.62 2.20
CA TYR A 307 0.84 -12.20 2.26
C TYR A 307 -0.32 -11.89 3.22
N GLY A 308 -0.06 -11.11 4.27
CA GLY A 308 -1.10 -10.55 5.13
C GLY A 308 -1.17 -11.06 6.58
N TYR A 309 -0.44 -12.10 7.00
CA TYR A 309 -0.39 -12.46 8.44
C TYR A 309 1.02 -12.61 9.03
N SER A 310 2.07 -12.51 8.21
CA SER A 310 3.46 -12.61 8.64
C SER A 310 4.01 -11.35 9.32
N TRP A 311 3.20 -10.28 9.41
CA TRP A 311 3.56 -8.97 9.96
C TRP A 311 4.76 -8.29 9.27
N ASP A 312 5.03 -8.64 8.00
CA ASP A 312 6.08 -8.01 7.18
C ASP A 312 5.64 -6.58 6.76
N MET A 313 5.70 -5.64 7.69
CA MET A 313 5.21 -4.27 7.49
C MET A 313 6.29 -3.37 6.88
N MET A 314 6.12 -3.06 5.58
CA MET A 314 6.94 -2.14 4.78
C MET A 314 8.42 -2.50 4.64
N VAL A 315 8.78 -3.79 4.77
CA VAL A 315 10.18 -4.26 4.63
C VAL A 315 10.62 -4.37 3.16
N HIS A 316 9.69 -4.53 2.22
CA HIS A 316 10.00 -4.79 0.81
C HIS A 316 9.33 -3.77 -0.09
N SER A 317 10.14 -3.07 -0.90
CA SER A 317 9.68 -2.30 -2.05
C SER A 317 9.85 -3.14 -3.31
N ARG A 318 8.80 -3.18 -4.15
CA ARG A 318 8.83 -3.89 -5.43
C ARG A 318 8.54 -2.92 -6.56
N SER A 319 9.33 -2.98 -7.63
CA SER A 319 9.09 -2.26 -8.88
C SER A 319 9.02 -3.24 -10.03
N HIS A 320 8.15 -2.96 -11.00
CA HIS A 320 7.96 -3.80 -12.18
C HIS A 320 8.24 -2.97 -13.41
N GLN A 321 9.12 -3.46 -14.25
CA GLN A 321 9.43 -2.82 -15.52
C GLN A 321 8.61 -3.42 -16.66
N HIS A 322 8.45 -4.75 -16.68
CA HIS A 322 7.82 -5.46 -17.77
C HIS A 322 6.90 -6.56 -17.26
N VAL A 323 5.67 -6.59 -17.77
CA VAL A 323 4.67 -7.64 -17.51
C VAL A 323 4.02 -8.00 -18.83
N LYS A 324 4.35 -9.17 -19.37
CA LYS A 324 3.81 -9.69 -20.62
C LYS A 324 3.03 -10.97 -20.35
N ILE A 325 1.83 -11.03 -20.90
CA ILE A 325 0.98 -12.22 -20.88
C ILE A 325 0.82 -12.69 -22.31
N THR A 326 1.21 -13.93 -22.56
CA THR A 326 1.10 -14.58 -23.86
C THR A 326 0.18 -15.78 -23.72
N TYR A 327 -0.75 -15.96 -24.66
CA TYR A 327 -1.53 -17.18 -24.76
C TYR A 327 -1.17 -17.93 -26.04
N ARG A 328 -1.32 -19.24 -26.00
CA ARG A 328 -1.22 -20.12 -27.15
C ARG A 328 -2.43 -21.05 -27.16
N ASP A 329 -3.15 -21.13 -28.26
CA ASP A 329 -4.20 -22.13 -28.40
C ASP A 329 -3.57 -23.49 -28.73
N GLY A 330 -3.76 -24.48 -27.85
CA GLY A 330 -3.28 -25.85 -28.06
C GLY A 330 -3.85 -26.51 -29.31
N ARG A 331 -5.01 -26.05 -29.82
CA ARG A 331 -5.65 -26.61 -31.01
C ARG A 331 -5.17 -25.98 -32.31
N THR A 332 -5.12 -24.66 -32.40
CA THR A 332 -4.75 -23.94 -33.63
C THR A 332 -3.24 -23.63 -33.70
N GLY A 333 -2.57 -23.62 -32.55
CA GLY A 333 -1.20 -23.14 -32.42
C GLY A 333 -1.06 -21.62 -32.48
N GLU A 334 -2.17 -20.87 -32.57
CA GLU A 334 -2.16 -19.41 -32.62
C GLU A 334 -1.62 -18.83 -31.31
N ILE A 335 -0.73 -17.84 -31.45
CA ILE A 335 -0.11 -17.14 -30.32
C ILE A 335 -0.64 -15.72 -30.31
N GLY A 336 -1.06 -15.24 -29.14
CA GLY A 336 -1.50 -13.87 -28.97
C GLY A 336 -1.08 -13.28 -27.63
N TYR A 337 -1.26 -11.96 -27.52
CA TYR A 337 -0.86 -11.18 -26.34
C TYR A 337 -2.06 -10.58 -25.64
N LEU A 338 -2.03 -10.59 -24.31
CA LEU A 338 -3.09 -10.04 -23.48
C LEU A 338 -2.58 -8.83 -22.72
N ASN A 339 -3.38 -7.76 -22.69
CA ASN A 339 -3.09 -6.61 -21.86
C ASN A 339 -3.38 -6.94 -20.38
N PRO A 340 -2.37 -6.96 -19.48
CA PRO A 340 -2.54 -7.33 -18.08
C PRO A 340 -3.54 -6.45 -17.31
N GLY A 341 -3.73 -5.19 -17.72
CA GLY A 341 -4.55 -4.21 -17.01
C GLY A 341 -6.05 -4.31 -17.26
N VAL A 342 -6.50 -5.15 -18.20
CA VAL A 342 -7.91 -5.18 -18.64
C VAL A 342 -8.78 -6.08 -17.76
N PHE A 343 -8.22 -7.17 -17.22
CA PHE A 343 -9.03 -8.25 -16.64
C PHE A 343 -9.29 -8.11 -15.13
N THR A 344 -8.44 -7.37 -14.42
CA THR A 344 -8.60 -7.14 -12.98
C THR A 344 -8.05 -5.78 -12.59
N GLN A 345 -8.71 -5.15 -11.61
CA GLN A 345 -8.25 -3.88 -11.03
C GLN A 345 -7.04 -4.09 -10.10
N SER A 346 -6.84 -5.30 -9.59
CA SER A 346 -5.75 -5.60 -8.68
C SER A 346 -4.49 -5.99 -9.44
N ARG A 347 -3.36 -5.38 -9.08
CA ARG A 347 -2.06 -5.70 -9.67
C ARG A 347 -1.29 -6.78 -8.91
N ARG A 348 -1.79 -7.27 -7.76
CA ARG A 348 -1.02 -8.16 -6.85
C ARG A 348 -0.80 -9.58 -7.37
N TRP A 349 -1.57 -10.02 -8.34
CA TRP A 349 -1.43 -11.37 -8.90
C TRP A 349 -0.06 -11.62 -9.51
N LYS A 350 0.64 -10.56 -9.96
CA LYS A 350 1.97 -10.66 -10.56
C LYS A 350 3.09 -10.91 -9.54
N ASP A 351 2.82 -10.73 -8.24
CA ASP A 351 3.83 -10.85 -7.18
C ASP A 351 3.76 -12.19 -6.43
N HIS A 352 2.69 -12.94 -6.64
CA HIS A 352 2.33 -14.08 -5.80
C HIS A 352 1.88 -15.27 -6.64
N ALA A 353 2.61 -16.38 -6.53
CA ALA A 353 2.35 -17.59 -7.30
C ALA A 353 0.90 -18.11 -7.18
N ASP A 354 0.34 -18.12 -5.97
CA ASP A 354 -1.03 -18.59 -5.73
C ASP A 354 -2.09 -17.69 -6.38
N MET A 355 -1.81 -16.39 -6.46
CA MET A 355 -2.68 -15.41 -7.12
C MET A 355 -2.53 -15.48 -8.63
N LEU A 356 -1.30 -15.64 -9.14
CA LEU A 356 -1.01 -15.85 -10.56
C LEU A 356 -1.71 -17.11 -11.08
N LYS A 357 -1.62 -18.23 -10.35
CA LYS A 357 -2.26 -19.49 -10.73
C LYS A 357 -3.78 -19.34 -10.85
N GLN A 358 -4.39 -18.68 -9.86
CA GLN A 358 -5.82 -18.41 -9.89
C GLN A 358 -6.20 -17.47 -11.04
N TYR A 359 -5.40 -16.44 -11.29
CA TYR A 359 -5.60 -15.50 -12.39
C TYR A 359 -5.49 -16.19 -13.76
N ALA A 360 -4.46 -17.02 -13.97
CA ALA A 360 -4.30 -17.82 -15.19
C ALA A 360 -5.47 -18.75 -15.44
N THR A 361 -5.96 -19.43 -14.40
CA THR A 361 -7.14 -20.31 -14.50
C THR A 361 -8.39 -19.51 -14.88
N CYS A 362 -8.58 -18.33 -14.30
CA CYS A 362 -9.68 -17.44 -14.64
C CYS A 362 -9.59 -16.94 -16.10
N LEU A 363 -8.39 -16.59 -16.56
CA LEU A 363 -8.16 -16.19 -17.95
C LEU A 363 -8.44 -17.34 -18.92
N SER A 364 -8.02 -18.57 -18.59
CA SER A 364 -8.29 -19.76 -19.40
C SER A 364 -9.79 -19.96 -19.63
N HIS A 365 -10.60 -19.83 -18.57
CA HIS A 365 -12.07 -19.88 -18.69
C HIS A 365 -12.64 -18.71 -19.51
N LEU A 366 -12.08 -17.51 -19.36
CA LEU A 366 -12.54 -16.34 -20.10
C LEU A 366 -12.24 -16.46 -21.60
N LEU A 367 -11.02 -16.88 -21.97
CA LEU A 367 -10.57 -17.05 -23.34
C LEU A 367 -11.37 -18.11 -24.10
N SER A 368 -11.92 -19.10 -23.38
CA SER A 368 -12.86 -20.08 -23.96
C SER A 368 -14.10 -19.41 -24.59
N ASN A 369 -14.49 -18.23 -24.12
CA ASN A 369 -15.60 -17.45 -24.71
C ASN A 369 -15.19 -16.66 -25.97
N TYR A 370 -13.89 -16.59 -26.28
CA TYR A 370 -13.33 -15.83 -27.40
C TYR A 370 -12.70 -16.76 -28.45
N ASN A 371 -13.28 -17.94 -28.64
CA ASN A 371 -12.86 -18.97 -29.61
C ASN A 371 -11.47 -19.59 -29.35
N VAL A 372 -10.85 -19.37 -28.20
CA VAL A 372 -9.60 -20.06 -27.82
C VAL A 372 -9.96 -21.33 -27.08
N SER A 373 -9.80 -22.49 -27.72
CA SER A 373 -10.37 -23.75 -27.21
C SER A 373 -9.50 -24.36 -26.09
N GLU A 374 -8.18 -24.40 -26.28
CA GLU A 374 -7.24 -24.97 -25.32
C GLU A 374 -6.16 -23.95 -24.94
N PRO A 375 -6.50 -22.89 -24.19
CA PRO A 375 -5.56 -21.83 -23.87
C PRO A 375 -4.45 -22.29 -22.91
N GLU A 376 -3.22 -22.30 -23.41
CA GLU A 376 -1.97 -22.33 -22.64
C GLU A 376 -1.56 -20.88 -22.36
N ILE A 377 -1.24 -20.52 -21.11
CA ILE A 377 -0.98 -19.11 -20.74
C ILE A 377 0.37 -18.99 -20.04
N TYR A 378 1.19 -18.10 -20.59
CA TYR A 378 2.56 -17.82 -20.18
C TYR A 378 2.68 -16.40 -19.65
N PHE A 379 3.52 -16.23 -18.63
CA PHE A 379 3.71 -14.96 -17.94
C PHE A 379 5.19 -14.62 -17.88
N ASP A 380 5.57 -13.48 -18.45
CA ASP A 380 6.91 -12.90 -18.27
C ASP A 380 6.79 -11.66 -17.37
N VAL A 381 7.25 -11.80 -16.12
CA VAL A 381 7.09 -10.80 -15.07
C VAL A 381 8.46 -10.42 -14.52
N TRP A 382 8.89 -9.20 -14.82
CA TRP A 382 10.15 -8.63 -14.38
C TRP A 382 9.94 -7.76 -13.14
N VAL A 383 10.68 -8.08 -12.09
CA VAL A 383 10.56 -7.43 -10.78
C VAL A 383 11.94 -7.12 -10.23
N SER A 384 12.09 -5.92 -9.66
CA SER A 384 13.16 -5.60 -8.72
C SER A 384 12.58 -5.49 -7.32
N ILE A 385 13.34 -5.99 -6.34
CA ILE A 385 13.02 -5.90 -4.92
C ILE A 385 14.15 -5.18 -4.19
N ASN A 386 13.83 -4.11 -3.47
CA ASN A 386 14.78 -3.29 -2.71
C ASN A 386 16.03 -2.92 -3.54
N ASP A 387 15.78 -2.31 -4.70
CA ASP A 387 16.80 -1.75 -5.61
C ASP A 387 17.88 -2.73 -6.09
N ARG A 388 17.54 -4.03 -6.19
CA ARG A 388 18.35 -5.04 -6.89
C ARG A 388 18.14 -4.94 -8.41
N PHE A 389 18.89 -5.74 -9.18
CA PHE A 389 18.60 -5.98 -10.59
C PHE A 389 17.13 -6.36 -10.83
N GLN A 390 16.57 -5.90 -11.94
CA GLN A 390 15.33 -6.45 -12.48
C GLN A 390 15.59 -7.88 -12.93
N GLN A 391 14.78 -8.82 -12.47
CA GLN A 391 14.88 -10.23 -12.85
C GLN A 391 13.49 -10.85 -12.95
N ARG A 392 13.41 -12.01 -13.60
CA ARG A 392 12.15 -12.76 -13.72
C ARG A 392 11.72 -13.36 -12.39
N LEU A 393 10.44 -13.18 -12.05
CA LEU A 393 9.84 -13.82 -10.88
C LEU A 393 9.35 -15.24 -11.20
N PHE A 394 8.81 -15.46 -12.40
CA PHE A 394 8.27 -16.74 -12.84
C PHE A 394 8.98 -17.23 -14.11
N ASP A 395 8.93 -18.54 -14.36
CA ASP A 395 9.44 -19.12 -15.59
C ASP A 395 8.51 -18.79 -16.77
N PRO A 396 8.97 -17.99 -17.77
CA PRO A 396 8.12 -17.56 -18.88
C PRO A 396 7.78 -18.70 -19.84
N ASN A 397 8.48 -19.84 -19.78
CA ASN A 397 8.25 -20.98 -20.66
C ASN A 397 7.25 -22.00 -20.08
N THR A 398 6.70 -21.74 -18.90
CA THR A 398 5.76 -22.65 -18.23
C THR A 398 4.32 -22.23 -18.48
N ASP A 399 3.49 -23.15 -18.97
CA ASP A 399 2.03 -22.95 -19.00
C ASP A 399 1.49 -22.97 -17.56
N ILE A 400 1.15 -21.78 -17.05
CA ILE A 400 0.68 -21.61 -15.68
C ILE A 400 -0.70 -22.24 -15.48
N VAL A 401 -1.50 -22.44 -16.53
CA VAL A 401 -2.83 -23.07 -16.44
C VAL A 401 -2.70 -24.54 -16.05
N ARG A 402 -1.75 -25.29 -16.61
CA ARG A 402 -1.50 -26.69 -16.27
C ARG A 402 -0.46 -26.90 -15.17
N ALA A 403 0.39 -25.90 -14.89
CA ALA A 403 1.45 -26.02 -13.90
C ALA A 403 0.92 -26.39 -12.49
N PRO A 404 1.58 -27.30 -11.76
CA PRO A 404 1.14 -27.69 -10.42
C PRO A 404 1.34 -26.54 -9.43
N TRP A 405 0.38 -26.37 -8.53
CA TRP A 405 0.49 -25.50 -7.36
C TRP A 405 -0.22 -26.16 -6.18
N SER A 406 0.38 -26.10 -4.99
CA SER A 406 -0.19 -26.62 -3.76
C SER A 406 0.21 -25.74 -2.59
N PRO A 407 -0.68 -25.49 -1.60
CA PRO A 407 -0.33 -24.75 -0.39
C PRO A 407 0.90 -25.28 0.35
N PHE A 408 1.17 -26.60 0.27
CA PHE A 408 2.15 -27.28 1.09
C PHE A 408 3.47 -27.61 0.38
N GLN A 409 3.57 -27.37 -0.92
CA GLN A 409 4.75 -27.66 -1.74
C GLN A 409 5.34 -26.37 -2.31
N LYS A 410 6.65 -26.36 -2.54
CA LYS A 410 7.29 -25.20 -3.19
C LYS A 410 6.84 -25.12 -4.65
N THR A 411 6.56 -23.91 -5.11
CA THR A 411 6.17 -23.65 -6.50
C THR A 411 7.34 -23.90 -7.45
N PRO A 412 7.28 -24.87 -8.38
CA PRO A 412 8.43 -25.26 -9.21
C PRO A 412 8.76 -24.25 -10.32
N TRP A 413 7.80 -23.44 -10.73
CA TRP A 413 7.92 -22.45 -11.80
C TRP A 413 8.21 -21.02 -11.27
N LEU A 414 8.47 -20.89 -9.96
CA LEU A 414 8.97 -19.66 -9.36
C LEU A 414 10.50 -19.61 -9.50
N LYS A 415 11.04 -18.53 -10.06
CA LYS A 415 12.49 -18.34 -10.16
C LYS A 415 13.09 -17.85 -8.82
N PRO A 416 14.28 -18.32 -8.44
CA PRO A 416 14.92 -17.89 -7.20
C PRO A 416 15.34 -16.42 -7.29
N LEU A 417 15.32 -15.72 -6.15
CA LEU A 417 15.93 -14.39 -6.04
C LEU A 417 17.46 -14.55 -6.17
N LEU A 418 18.09 -13.82 -7.09
CA LEU A 418 19.55 -13.82 -7.26
C LEU A 418 20.26 -13.06 -6.13
N ILE A 419 20.27 -13.63 -4.93
CA ILE A 419 20.83 -13.04 -3.71
C ILE A 419 22.33 -12.78 -3.88
N ASP A 420 23.05 -13.63 -4.61
CA ASP A 420 24.49 -13.52 -4.87
C ASP A 420 24.86 -12.22 -5.61
N LEU A 421 23.90 -11.60 -6.30
CA LEU A 421 24.08 -10.32 -6.98
C LEU A 421 23.77 -9.12 -6.08
N SER A 422 23.32 -9.32 -4.83
CA SER A 422 23.00 -8.20 -3.90
C SER A 422 24.17 -7.23 -3.66
N PRO A 423 25.45 -7.66 -3.59
CA PRO A 423 26.58 -6.74 -3.46
C PRO A 423 26.72 -5.73 -4.60
N TRP A 424 26.11 -5.97 -5.76
CA TRP A 424 26.14 -5.02 -6.88
C TRP A 424 25.38 -3.73 -6.61
N ARG A 425 24.45 -3.70 -5.64
CA ARG A 425 23.62 -2.52 -5.35
C ARG A 425 24.41 -1.22 -5.24
N THR A 426 25.53 -1.23 -4.51
CA THR A 426 26.38 -0.05 -4.36
C THR A 426 26.91 0.42 -5.71
N LYS A 427 27.36 -0.52 -6.55
CA LYS A 427 27.81 -0.24 -7.92
C LYS A 427 26.66 0.24 -8.83
N LEU A 428 25.45 -0.29 -8.68
CA LEU A 428 24.27 0.19 -9.43
C LEU A 428 23.96 1.65 -9.09
N ILE A 429 23.98 1.99 -7.80
CA ILE A 429 23.78 3.36 -7.31
C ILE A 429 24.89 4.28 -7.79
N GLU A 430 26.16 3.84 -7.79
CA GLU A 430 27.29 4.60 -8.32
C GLU A 430 27.14 4.88 -9.82
N ILE A 431 26.73 3.88 -10.60
CA ILE A 431 26.45 4.05 -12.04
C ILE A 431 25.32 5.05 -12.22
N GLU A 432 24.18 4.89 -11.53
CA GLU A 432 23.04 5.78 -11.63
C GLU A 432 23.41 7.23 -11.28
N LYS A 433 24.22 7.44 -10.23
CA LYS A 433 24.72 8.78 -9.84
C LYS A 433 25.72 9.39 -10.84
N SER A 434 26.39 8.56 -11.65
CA SER A 434 27.37 9.02 -12.64
C SER A 434 26.72 9.49 -13.96
N LEU A 435 25.45 9.15 -14.17
CA LEU A 435 24.71 9.50 -15.37
C LEU A 435 24.14 10.92 -15.29
N ASP A 436 24.00 11.55 -16.45
CA ASP A 436 23.33 12.84 -16.56
C ASP A 436 21.83 12.71 -16.26
N ASN A 437 21.21 13.78 -15.74
CA ASN A 437 19.79 13.79 -15.36
C ASN A 437 18.81 13.40 -16.50
N GLN A 438 19.25 13.46 -17.76
CA GLN A 438 18.44 13.14 -18.94
C GLN A 438 18.59 11.67 -19.40
N THR A 439 19.56 10.95 -18.82
CA THR A 439 19.81 9.54 -19.13
C THR A 439 19.20 8.68 -18.05
N GLU A 440 18.31 7.78 -18.44
CA GLU A 440 17.78 6.76 -17.53
C GLU A 440 18.55 5.45 -17.71
N VAL A 441 18.64 4.69 -16.62
CA VAL A 441 19.28 3.38 -16.60
C VAL A 441 18.34 2.33 -16.05
N VAL A 442 18.37 1.16 -16.68
CA VAL A 442 17.71 -0.02 -16.13
C VAL A 442 18.65 -1.20 -16.09
N PHE A 443 18.85 -1.73 -14.90
CA PHE A 443 19.71 -2.88 -14.63
C PHE A 443 18.91 -4.18 -14.65
N ILE A 444 19.34 -5.12 -15.48
CA ILE A 444 18.68 -6.41 -15.71
C ILE A 444 19.63 -7.55 -15.37
N ALA A 445 19.10 -8.58 -14.73
CA ALA A 445 19.75 -9.88 -14.56
C ALA A 445 18.81 -10.98 -15.05
N ASP A 446 19.26 -11.77 -16.01
CA ASP A 446 18.45 -12.83 -16.62
C ASP A 446 19.10 -14.21 -16.48
N PHE A 447 18.26 -15.25 -16.49
CA PHE A 447 18.69 -16.63 -16.25
C PHE A 447 19.22 -17.29 -17.52
N PRO A 448 20.18 -18.24 -17.40
CA PRO A 448 20.69 -19.03 -18.52
C PRO A 448 19.60 -19.65 -19.38
N GLY A 449 19.76 -19.55 -20.71
CA GLY A 449 18.85 -20.13 -21.69
C GLY A 449 17.52 -19.39 -21.86
N LEU A 450 17.33 -18.25 -21.18
CA LEU A 450 16.21 -17.34 -21.43
C LEU A 450 16.64 -16.15 -22.29
N HIS A 451 15.66 -15.43 -22.81
CA HIS A 451 15.90 -14.20 -23.58
C HIS A 451 14.89 -13.12 -23.22
N LEU A 452 15.31 -11.86 -23.26
CA LEU A 452 14.43 -10.70 -23.15
C LEU A 452 14.14 -10.16 -24.55
N GLU A 453 12.89 -10.23 -24.97
CA GLU A 453 12.38 -9.44 -26.10
C GLU A 453 12.03 -8.05 -25.59
N ASN A 454 12.61 -7.01 -26.19
CA ASN A 454 12.31 -5.63 -25.83
C ASN A 454 12.17 -4.77 -27.10
N PHE A 455 11.32 -3.75 -27.00
CA PHE A 455 11.11 -2.76 -28.07
C PHE A 455 11.67 -1.42 -27.62
N VAL A 456 12.53 -0.82 -28.44
CA VAL A 456 13.03 0.53 -28.19
C VAL A 456 12.09 1.52 -28.88
N SER A 457 11.37 2.35 -28.12
CA SER A 457 10.51 3.39 -28.72
C SER A 457 11.35 4.37 -29.54
N GLU A 458 10.77 4.94 -30.60
CA GLU A 458 11.38 6.02 -31.39
C GLU A 458 11.67 7.27 -30.54
N ASP A 459 10.90 7.47 -29.48
CA ASP A 459 11.07 8.56 -28.50
C ASP A 459 12.34 8.40 -27.64
N LEU A 460 12.91 7.19 -27.60
CA LEU A 460 14.12 6.87 -26.84
C LEU A 460 15.33 6.94 -27.76
N GLY A 461 16.12 7.99 -27.62
CA GLY A 461 17.33 8.18 -28.40
C GLY A 461 18.58 7.69 -27.69
N ASN A 462 19.59 7.34 -28.49
CA ASN A 462 20.89 6.88 -28.02
C ASN A 462 20.79 5.70 -27.04
N THR A 463 19.87 4.77 -27.33
CA THR A 463 19.66 3.59 -26.50
C THR A 463 20.81 2.61 -26.68
N SER A 464 21.56 2.35 -25.62
CA SER A 464 22.65 1.38 -25.62
C SER A 464 22.42 0.27 -24.62
N LEU A 465 22.94 -0.91 -24.94
CA LEU A 465 23.02 -2.05 -24.03
C LEU A 465 24.48 -2.27 -23.66
N HIS A 466 24.77 -2.32 -22.37
CA HIS A 466 26.10 -2.54 -21.82
C HIS A 466 26.10 -3.82 -20.99
N LEU A 467 27.00 -4.76 -21.29
CA LEU A 467 27.10 -6.01 -20.54
C LEU A 467 27.98 -5.82 -19.29
N LEU A 468 27.41 -6.10 -18.12
CA LEU A 468 28.06 -5.91 -16.82
C LEU A 468 28.68 -7.20 -16.27
N LYS A 469 28.01 -8.34 -16.48
CA LYS A 469 28.45 -9.68 -16.09
C LYS A 469 27.90 -10.73 -17.05
N GLY A 470 28.70 -11.76 -17.36
CA GLY A 470 28.26 -12.92 -18.14
C GLY A 470 28.49 -12.77 -19.64
N GLU A 471 27.64 -13.41 -20.43
CA GLU A 471 27.74 -13.44 -21.89
C GLU A 471 26.33 -13.48 -22.50
N VAL A 472 26.07 -12.56 -23.43
CA VAL A 472 24.77 -12.45 -24.09
C VAL A 472 24.92 -12.36 -25.60
N THR A 473 23.93 -12.85 -26.33
CA THR A 473 23.78 -12.59 -27.77
C THR A 473 22.59 -11.67 -27.98
N VAL A 474 22.82 -10.54 -28.64
CA VAL A 474 21.79 -9.58 -29.01
C VAL A 474 21.43 -9.79 -30.47
N GLU A 475 20.18 -10.20 -30.72
CA GLU A 475 19.59 -10.29 -32.05
C GLU A 475 18.77 -9.02 -32.32
N VAL A 476 19.11 -8.29 -33.38
CA VAL A 476 18.31 -7.17 -33.86
C VAL A 476 17.37 -7.69 -34.94
N VAL A 477 16.07 -7.77 -34.62
CA VAL A 477 15.08 -8.55 -35.40
C VAL A 477 14.94 -8.04 -36.83
N ALA A 478 14.90 -6.72 -37.04
CA ALA A 478 14.72 -6.14 -38.37
C ALA A 478 15.93 -6.38 -39.29
N SER A 479 17.14 -6.36 -38.73
CA SER A 479 18.38 -6.57 -39.49
C SER A 479 18.81 -8.03 -39.59
N GLN A 480 18.18 -8.93 -38.82
CA GLN A 480 18.54 -10.35 -38.67
C GLN A 480 20.03 -10.56 -38.35
N ARG A 481 20.60 -9.65 -37.55
CA ARG A 481 22.01 -9.71 -37.12
C ARG A 481 22.11 -10.06 -35.65
N ASN A 482 23.02 -10.98 -35.36
CA ASN A 482 23.34 -11.42 -34.01
C ASN A 482 24.71 -10.88 -33.60
N TYR A 483 24.76 -10.28 -32.41
CA TYR A 483 25.96 -9.72 -31.83
C TYR A 483 26.22 -10.40 -30.49
N THR A 484 27.31 -11.14 -30.37
CA THR A 484 27.73 -11.69 -29.08
C THR A 484 28.54 -10.65 -28.33
N LEU A 485 28.16 -10.39 -27.08
CA LEU A 485 28.79 -9.44 -26.19
C LEU A 485 29.43 -10.18 -25.02
N GLN A 486 30.65 -9.77 -24.67
CA GLN A 486 31.37 -10.18 -23.48
C GLN A 486 31.37 -9.07 -22.43
N GLU A 487 31.84 -9.39 -21.22
CA GLU A 487 31.87 -8.46 -20.09
C GLU A 487 32.56 -7.14 -20.46
N GLY A 488 31.88 -6.01 -20.26
CA GLY A 488 32.37 -4.68 -20.62
C GLY A 488 32.04 -4.23 -22.04
N ASP A 489 31.57 -5.12 -22.91
CA ASP A 489 31.13 -4.75 -24.24
C ASP A 489 29.84 -3.92 -24.20
N LYS A 490 29.66 -3.10 -25.23
CA LYS A 490 28.46 -2.30 -25.44
C LYS A 490 28.03 -2.32 -26.88
N ILE A 491 26.72 -2.26 -27.10
CA ILE A 491 26.11 -2.14 -28.42
C ILE A 491 25.09 -1.01 -28.42
N GLN A 492 25.01 -0.30 -29.54
CA GLN A 492 23.95 0.68 -29.80
C GLN A 492 22.76 -0.02 -30.44
N LEU A 493 21.57 0.26 -29.93
CA LEU A 493 20.33 -0.36 -30.39
C LEU A 493 19.54 0.63 -31.25
N PRO A 494 19.02 0.19 -32.41
CA PRO A 494 18.18 1.05 -33.25
C PRO A 494 16.86 1.37 -32.54
N ALA A 495 16.41 2.60 -32.69
CA ALA A 495 15.09 3.03 -32.20
C ALA A 495 13.98 2.57 -33.15
N GLY A 496 12.79 2.32 -32.62
CA GLY A 496 11.64 1.83 -33.38
C GLY A 496 11.70 0.33 -33.73
N GLU A 497 12.63 -0.43 -33.15
CA GLU A 497 12.85 -1.84 -33.48
C GLU A 497 12.79 -2.76 -32.25
N TYR A 498 12.49 -4.04 -32.52
CA TYR A 498 12.59 -5.12 -31.54
C TYR A 498 14.00 -5.73 -31.55
N HIS A 499 14.48 -6.07 -30.36
CA HIS A 499 15.68 -6.89 -30.20
C HIS A 499 15.46 -7.96 -29.12
N ASN A 500 16.15 -9.07 -29.29
CA ASN A 500 16.18 -10.16 -28.33
C ASN A 500 17.56 -10.25 -27.69
N VAL A 501 17.61 -10.25 -26.37
CA VAL A 501 18.86 -10.46 -25.62
C VAL A 501 18.84 -11.86 -25.04
N PHE A 502 19.63 -12.76 -25.61
CA PHE A 502 19.75 -14.15 -25.18
C PHE A 502 20.86 -14.30 -24.14
N THR A 503 20.55 -14.89 -22.99
CA THR A 503 21.55 -15.23 -21.97
C THR A 503 22.17 -16.59 -22.30
N ILE A 504 23.40 -16.57 -22.81
CA ILE A 504 24.11 -17.78 -23.26
C ILE A 504 25.12 -18.32 -22.24
N SER A 505 25.47 -17.50 -21.24
CA SER A 505 26.33 -17.90 -20.13
C SER A 505 25.70 -19.01 -19.26
N ARG A 506 26.55 -19.79 -18.58
CA ARG A 506 26.13 -20.82 -17.62
C ARG A 506 25.56 -20.24 -16.31
N GLU A 507 25.98 -19.04 -15.96
CA GLU A 507 25.46 -18.24 -14.84
C GLU A 507 24.52 -17.14 -15.37
N PRO A 508 23.69 -16.52 -14.53
CA PRO A 508 22.91 -15.36 -14.92
C PRO A 508 23.78 -14.25 -15.52
N SER A 509 23.32 -13.65 -16.61
CA SER A 509 23.97 -12.48 -17.21
C SER A 509 23.32 -11.20 -16.70
N CYS A 510 24.16 -10.21 -16.40
CA CYS A 510 23.74 -8.89 -15.94
C CYS A 510 24.10 -7.85 -16.99
N TYR A 511 23.15 -7.04 -17.40
CA TYR A 511 23.35 -5.96 -18.36
C TYR A 511 22.53 -4.75 -17.97
N MET A 512 22.85 -3.59 -18.53
CA MET A 512 22.09 -2.37 -18.35
C MET A 512 21.66 -1.79 -19.68
N TYR A 513 20.45 -1.26 -19.72
CA TYR A 513 20.01 -0.36 -20.76
C TYR A 513 20.27 1.07 -20.30
N LEU A 514 20.89 1.85 -21.17
CA LEU A 514 20.96 3.30 -21.06
C LEU A 514 20.12 3.87 -22.19
N TYR A 515 19.24 4.81 -21.88
CA TYR A 515 18.49 5.52 -22.91
C TYR A 515 18.26 6.97 -22.51
N VAL A 516 18.19 7.84 -23.50
CA VAL A 516 17.87 9.25 -23.33
C VAL A 516 16.46 9.47 -23.81
N ASN A 517 15.61 10.03 -22.94
CA ASN A 517 14.25 10.41 -23.34
C ASN A 517 14.32 11.65 -24.25
N THR A 518 14.40 11.45 -25.56
CA THR A 518 14.62 12.55 -26.51
C THR A 518 13.46 13.52 -26.53
N THR A 519 12.24 13.03 -26.31
CA THR A 519 11.04 13.85 -26.21
C THR A 519 11.12 14.80 -25.02
N GLU A 520 11.58 14.32 -23.86
CA GLU A 520 11.80 15.16 -22.68
C GLU A 520 12.92 16.18 -22.91
N VAL A 521 14.05 15.75 -23.50
CA VAL A 521 15.17 16.67 -23.83
C VAL A 521 14.74 17.75 -24.83
N ALA A 522 13.99 17.38 -25.87
CA ALA A 522 13.45 18.34 -26.84
C ALA A 522 12.48 19.32 -26.17
N LEU A 523 11.61 18.81 -25.29
CA LEU A 523 10.69 19.64 -24.51
C LEU A 523 11.44 20.62 -23.60
N GLU A 524 12.50 20.18 -22.93
CA GLU A 524 13.35 21.05 -22.11
C GLU A 524 14.02 22.14 -22.93
N ARG A 525 14.59 21.80 -24.10
CA ARG A 525 15.19 22.79 -25.01
C ARG A 525 14.16 23.81 -25.49
N ASN A 526 12.98 23.35 -25.89
CA ASN A 526 11.88 24.24 -26.29
C ASN A 526 11.50 25.17 -25.13
N PHE A 527 11.40 24.65 -23.91
CA PHE A 527 11.13 25.48 -22.73
C PHE A 527 12.22 26.51 -22.45
N THR A 528 13.49 26.16 -22.61
CA THR A 528 14.60 27.12 -22.46
C THR A 528 14.52 28.22 -23.52
N GLN A 529 14.26 27.87 -24.79
CA GLN A 529 14.09 28.84 -25.87
C GLN A 529 12.90 29.77 -25.62
N LEU A 530 11.76 29.24 -25.22
CA LEU A 530 10.57 30.03 -24.87
C LEU A 530 10.84 30.97 -23.69
N GLN A 531 11.63 30.53 -22.72
CA GLN A 531 12.05 31.35 -21.59
C GLN A 531 12.99 32.49 -22.02
N GLU A 532 14.00 32.21 -22.85
CA GLU A 532 14.90 33.22 -23.40
C GLU A 532 14.16 34.25 -24.25
N LEU A 533 13.24 33.79 -25.10
CA LEU A 533 12.37 34.64 -25.91
C LEU A 533 11.54 35.59 -25.03
N ARG A 534 10.93 35.06 -23.96
CA ARG A 534 10.18 35.86 -22.99
C ARG A 534 11.06 36.92 -22.32
N GLU A 535 12.31 36.58 -21.98
CA GLU A 535 13.26 37.53 -21.39
C GLU A 535 13.69 38.62 -22.38
N LYS A 536 13.98 38.26 -23.63
CA LYS A 536 14.33 39.22 -24.70
C LYS A 536 13.21 40.22 -24.97
N VAL A 537 11.98 39.73 -25.04
CA VAL A 537 10.79 40.57 -25.19
C VAL A 537 10.64 41.50 -23.99
N ARG A 538 10.74 40.98 -22.75
CA ARG A 538 10.60 41.80 -21.53
C ARG A 538 11.68 42.89 -21.44
N ASN A 539 12.88 42.57 -21.92
CA ASN A 539 14.01 43.50 -21.95
C ASN A 539 14.00 44.44 -23.18
N GLY A 540 13.03 44.29 -24.09
CA GLY A 540 12.85 45.15 -25.26
C GLY A 540 13.87 44.94 -26.39
N THR A 541 14.61 43.82 -26.37
CA THR A 541 15.64 43.50 -27.37
C THR A 541 15.10 42.71 -28.56
N GLU A 542 13.85 42.24 -28.49
CA GLU A 542 13.17 41.56 -29.58
C GLU A 542 12.34 42.57 -30.39
N THR A 543 12.71 42.81 -31.65
CA THR A 543 12.08 43.82 -32.50
C THR A 543 11.11 43.24 -33.54
N GLU A 544 11.07 41.91 -33.68
CA GLU A 544 10.18 41.22 -34.62
C GLU A 544 8.80 40.89 -33.99
N PRO A 545 7.69 41.00 -34.74
CA PRO A 545 6.37 40.64 -34.24
C PRO A 545 6.24 39.13 -34.06
N LEU A 546 5.89 38.70 -32.85
CA LEU A 546 5.70 37.29 -32.50
C LEU A 546 4.54 36.64 -33.29
N PRO A 547 4.73 35.41 -33.79
CA PRO A 547 3.65 34.59 -34.35
C PRO A 547 2.45 34.47 -33.40
N PRO A 548 1.21 34.36 -33.93
CA PRO A 548 -0.01 34.29 -33.12
C PRO A 548 -0.01 33.14 -32.09
N GLU A 549 0.66 32.03 -32.40
CA GLU A 549 0.78 30.85 -31.53
C GLU A 549 1.65 31.11 -30.27
N LEU A 550 2.58 32.08 -30.34
CA LEU A 550 3.49 32.46 -29.26
C LEU A 550 3.01 33.71 -28.48
N GLN A 551 1.98 34.40 -28.97
CA GLN A 551 1.37 35.55 -28.29
C GLN A 551 0.92 35.28 -26.83
N PRO A 552 0.44 34.08 -26.45
CA PRO A 552 0.07 33.79 -25.06
C PRO A 552 1.21 33.95 -24.04
N ILE A 553 2.47 33.89 -24.49
CA ILE A 553 3.67 34.10 -23.67
C ILE A 553 3.77 35.55 -23.17
N LEU A 554 3.20 36.51 -23.92
CA LEU A 554 3.18 37.93 -23.57
C LEU A 554 2.13 38.25 -22.50
N ALA A 555 1.00 37.54 -22.52
CA ALA A 555 -0.16 37.86 -21.69
C ALA A 555 -0.15 37.15 -20.33
N ASP A 556 0.81 36.23 -20.08
CA ASP A 556 0.82 35.29 -18.93
C ASP A 556 -0.51 34.54 -18.72
N SER A 557 -1.35 34.52 -19.76
CA SER A 557 -2.76 34.23 -19.71
C SER A 557 -3.13 33.37 -20.92
N LEU A 558 -3.81 32.26 -20.65
CA LEU A 558 -4.42 31.41 -21.67
C LEU A 558 -5.81 31.94 -22.10
N GLY A 559 -6.23 33.08 -21.53
CA GLY A 559 -7.55 33.67 -21.75
C GLY A 559 -7.66 34.23 -23.16
N ASN A 560 -8.07 33.37 -24.10
CA ASN A 560 -8.52 33.59 -25.48
C ASN A 560 -7.68 32.94 -26.60
N ALA A 561 -6.69 32.11 -26.29
CA ALA A 561 -5.89 31.43 -27.32
C ALA A 561 -6.51 30.07 -27.70
N THR A 562 -7.41 30.05 -28.69
CA THR A 562 -7.92 28.80 -29.29
C THR A 562 -6.90 28.09 -30.22
N LEU A 563 -5.72 28.69 -30.40
CA LEU A 563 -4.65 28.29 -31.32
C LEU A 563 -3.26 28.32 -30.63
N ALA A 564 -3.19 28.02 -29.33
CA ALA A 564 -1.89 27.89 -28.66
C ALA A 564 -1.24 26.54 -29.02
N ASP A 565 0.04 26.57 -29.36
CA ASP A 565 0.85 25.35 -29.49
C ASP A 565 0.81 24.56 -28.16
N PRO A 566 0.54 23.23 -28.15
CA PRO A 566 0.57 22.41 -26.94
C PRO A 566 1.87 22.54 -26.12
N VAL A 567 3.01 22.81 -26.77
CA VAL A 567 4.29 23.06 -26.07
C VAL A 567 4.25 24.37 -25.29
N VAL A 568 3.64 25.42 -25.84
CA VAL A 568 3.47 26.73 -25.18
C VAL A 568 2.48 26.61 -24.02
N GLU A 569 1.40 25.85 -24.19
CA GLU A 569 0.46 25.56 -23.10
C GLU A 569 1.17 24.81 -21.96
N ALA A 570 1.94 23.77 -22.28
CA ALA A 570 2.72 23.01 -21.32
C ALA A 570 3.77 23.90 -20.60
N PHE A 571 4.43 24.80 -21.32
CA PHE A 571 5.38 25.76 -20.78
C PHE A 571 4.72 26.74 -19.80
N LEU A 572 3.63 27.39 -20.19
CA LEU A 572 2.88 28.33 -19.33
C LEU A 572 2.37 27.65 -18.07
N HIS A 573 1.87 26.41 -18.19
CA HIS A 573 1.45 25.62 -17.05
C HIS A 573 2.63 25.23 -16.14
N ARG A 574 3.80 24.88 -16.70
CA ARG A 574 5.04 24.66 -15.92
C ARG A 574 5.47 25.93 -15.17
N GLN A 575 5.40 27.10 -15.81
CA GLN A 575 5.72 28.38 -15.17
C GLN A 575 4.78 28.73 -14.02
N ARG A 576 3.46 28.64 -14.21
CA ARG A 576 2.48 28.85 -13.12
C ARG A 576 2.77 27.92 -11.94
N ARG A 577 3.07 26.65 -12.19
CA ARG A 577 3.45 25.69 -11.13
C ARG A 577 4.73 26.11 -10.41
N MET A 578 5.73 26.63 -11.12
CA MET A 578 6.98 27.11 -10.53
C MET A 578 6.76 28.37 -9.68
N GLU A 579 6.02 29.35 -10.20
CA GLU A 579 5.64 30.57 -9.48
C GLU A 579 4.82 30.25 -8.23
N GLU A 580 3.85 29.32 -8.34
CA GLU A 580 3.12 28.82 -7.18
C GLU A 580 4.04 28.16 -6.15
N ARG A 581 5.00 27.33 -6.58
CA ARG A 581 5.97 26.70 -5.67
C ARG A 581 6.83 27.75 -4.98
N GLN A 582 7.28 28.78 -5.69
CA GLN A 582 8.07 29.87 -5.15
C GLN A 582 7.25 30.72 -4.17
N ARG A 583 6.01 31.06 -4.53
CA ARG A 583 5.03 31.71 -3.63
C ARG A 583 4.75 30.85 -2.40
N ARG A 584 4.71 29.52 -2.53
CA ARG A 584 4.57 28.59 -1.39
C ARG A 584 5.81 28.56 -0.50
N ARG A 585 7.02 28.62 -1.09
CA ARG A 585 8.29 28.68 -0.34
C ARG A 585 8.39 30.00 0.43
N ASN A 586 8.05 31.12 -0.21
CA ASN A 586 8.13 32.46 0.38
C ASN A 586 6.91 32.82 1.25
N ALA A 587 5.91 31.94 1.34
CA ALA A 587 4.71 32.17 2.13
C ALA A 587 5.03 32.31 3.63
N THR A 588 4.43 33.31 4.26
CA THR A 588 4.50 33.54 5.70
C THR A 588 3.91 32.38 6.49
N LEU A 589 4.25 32.26 7.79
CA LEU A 589 3.66 31.25 8.67
C LEU A 589 2.13 31.35 8.73
N ALA A 590 1.58 32.57 8.70
CA ALA A 590 0.14 32.82 8.69
C ALA A 590 -0.53 32.27 7.40
N GLU A 591 0.05 32.54 6.22
CA GLU A 591 -0.46 31.99 4.96
C GLU A 591 -0.38 30.46 4.92
N ARG A 592 0.72 29.89 5.43
CA ARG A 592 0.89 28.43 5.51
C ARG A 592 -0.16 27.81 6.43
N LEU A 593 -0.42 28.45 7.58
CA LEU A 593 -1.46 28.02 8.52
C LEU A 593 -2.85 28.13 7.91
N GLN A 594 -3.18 29.25 7.25
CA GLN A 594 -4.47 29.43 6.57
C GLN A 594 -4.68 28.38 5.48
N ARG A 595 -3.69 28.12 4.63
CA ARG A 595 -3.76 27.06 3.60
C ARG A 595 -3.90 25.68 4.22
N PHE A 596 -3.16 25.40 5.30
CA PHE A 596 -3.29 24.15 6.03
C PHE A 596 -4.72 23.98 6.57
N LEU A 597 -5.26 25.00 7.23
CA LEU A 597 -6.62 25.00 7.77
C LEU A 597 -7.67 24.85 6.67
N SER A 598 -7.56 25.58 5.55
CA SER A 598 -8.45 25.43 4.39
C SER A 598 -8.40 24.00 3.83
N LYS A 599 -7.19 23.49 3.54
CA LYS A 599 -7.01 22.14 3.02
C LYS A 599 -7.60 21.09 3.97
N LYS A 600 -7.38 21.23 5.28
CA LYS A 600 -7.95 20.33 6.29
C LYS A 600 -9.46 20.48 6.36
N TYR A 601 -10.01 21.69 6.29
CA TYR A 601 -11.44 21.94 6.23
C TYR A 601 -12.09 21.21 5.04
N PHE A 602 -11.54 21.33 3.82
CA PHE A 602 -12.06 20.62 2.65
C PHE A 602 -11.93 19.11 2.77
N VAL A 603 -10.84 18.60 3.35
CA VAL A 603 -10.69 17.16 3.63
C VAL A 603 -11.74 16.68 4.64
N PHE A 604 -11.98 17.42 5.71
CA PHE A 604 -13.00 17.09 6.72
C PHE A 604 -14.41 17.20 6.15
N ARG A 605 -14.72 18.28 5.41
CA ARG A 605 -15.99 18.47 4.71
C ARG A 605 -16.26 17.30 3.77
N ARG A 606 -15.29 16.97 2.90
CA ARG A 606 -15.39 15.84 1.98
C ARG A 606 -15.61 14.55 2.74
N SER A 607 -14.82 14.28 3.78
CA SER A 607 -14.94 13.04 4.56
C SER A 607 -16.30 12.93 5.23
N LEU A 608 -16.83 14.02 5.79
CA LEU A 608 -18.14 14.07 6.41
C LEU A 608 -19.26 13.88 5.38
N LEU A 609 -19.18 14.54 4.22
CA LEU A 609 -20.14 14.38 3.13
C LEU A 609 -20.11 12.96 2.56
N MET A 610 -18.93 12.41 2.27
CA MET A 610 -18.78 11.04 1.78
C MET A 610 -19.27 10.01 2.80
N THR A 611 -19.02 10.23 4.09
CA THR A 611 -19.56 9.40 5.17
C THR A 611 -21.07 9.50 5.23
N SER A 612 -21.63 10.70 5.14
CA SER A 612 -23.09 10.93 5.11
C SER A 612 -23.76 10.27 3.91
N ILE A 613 -23.20 10.45 2.71
CA ILE A 613 -23.66 9.79 1.47
C ILE A 613 -23.59 8.27 1.63
N SER A 614 -22.49 7.75 2.18
CA SER A 614 -22.33 6.31 2.40
C SER A 614 -23.35 5.77 3.39
N LEU A 615 -23.55 6.43 4.54
CA LEU A 615 -24.54 6.07 5.55
C LEU A 615 -25.96 6.13 4.97
N ARG A 616 -26.30 7.19 4.23
CA ARG A 616 -27.59 7.31 3.56
C ARG A 616 -27.81 6.19 2.55
N ASN A 617 -26.81 5.86 1.73
CA ASN A 617 -26.90 4.78 0.75
C ASN A 617 -27.00 3.39 1.42
N LEU A 618 -26.37 3.22 2.59
CA LEU A 618 -26.51 2.05 3.44
C LEU A 618 -27.91 1.94 4.05
N VAL A 619 -28.56 3.04 4.42
CA VAL A 619 -29.91 2.99 5.00
C VAL A 619 -30.99 2.89 3.91
N LEU A 620 -30.96 3.79 2.94
CA LEU A 620 -32.04 4.00 1.95
C LEU A 620 -31.83 3.25 0.62
N GLY A 621 -30.62 2.72 0.37
CA GLY A 621 -30.27 2.16 -0.95
C GLY A 621 -29.46 3.12 -1.80
N ARG A 622 -28.77 2.59 -2.81
CA ARG A 622 -27.98 3.38 -3.76
C ARG A 622 -28.93 4.15 -4.69
N PRO A 623 -28.82 5.49 -4.80
CA PRO A 623 -29.59 6.27 -5.78
C PRO A 623 -29.09 6.00 -7.22
N PRO A 624 -29.79 6.51 -8.26
CA PRO A 624 -29.33 6.45 -9.64
C PRO A 624 -27.89 6.95 -9.82
N LEU A 625 -27.15 6.39 -10.78
CA LEU A 625 -25.73 6.67 -10.97
C LEU A 625 -25.43 8.16 -11.24
N SER A 626 -26.31 8.85 -11.97
CA SER A 626 -26.19 10.28 -12.25
C SER A 626 -26.26 11.14 -10.98
N GLN A 627 -27.22 10.86 -10.11
CA GLN A 627 -27.35 11.53 -8.82
C GLN A 627 -26.14 11.24 -7.92
N LEU A 628 -25.70 9.98 -7.85
CA LEU A 628 -24.53 9.60 -7.07
C LEU A 628 -23.27 10.32 -7.58
N ALA A 629 -23.11 10.43 -8.90
CA ALA A 629 -22.00 11.15 -9.51
C ALA A 629 -22.01 12.65 -9.14
N GLN A 630 -23.18 13.30 -9.17
CA GLN A 630 -23.34 14.70 -8.76
C GLN A 630 -23.01 14.92 -7.28
N GLU A 631 -23.47 14.04 -6.40
CA GLU A 631 -23.20 14.12 -4.97
C GLU A 631 -21.72 13.89 -4.64
N VAL A 632 -21.10 12.92 -5.31
CA VAL A 632 -19.65 12.68 -5.20
C VAL A 632 -18.87 13.87 -5.75
N ALA A 633 -19.30 14.47 -6.86
CA ALA A 633 -18.71 15.70 -7.39
C ALA A 633 -18.82 16.86 -6.37
N TYR A 634 -20.00 17.08 -5.78
CA TYR A 634 -20.20 18.09 -4.74
C TYR A 634 -19.35 17.85 -3.47
N ALA A 635 -19.19 16.59 -3.07
CA ALA A 635 -18.31 16.21 -1.96
C ALA A 635 -16.83 16.42 -2.31
N ASN A 636 -16.46 16.22 -3.57
CA ASN A 636 -15.10 16.42 -4.08
C ASN A 636 -14.77 17.87 -4.44
N MET A 637 -15.76 18.78 -4.48
CA MET A 637 -15.51 20.22 -4.67
C MET A 637 -14.47 20.69 -3.66
N LYS A 638 -13.29 21.04 -4.19
CA LYS A 638 -12.29 21.83 -3.48
C LYS A 638 -12.66 23.31 -3.61
N GLU A 639 -11.94 24.15 -2.89
CA GLU A 639 -12.03 25.61 -2.96
C GLU A 639 -12.11 26.08 -4.43
N ALA A 640 -13.29 26.52 -4.85
CA ALA A 640 -13.62 26.92 -6.22
C ALA A 640 -12.93 28.22 -6.68
N ALA A 641 -11.75 28.54 -6.13
CA ALA A 641 -10.99 29.76 -6.44
C ALA A 641 -9.49 29.51 -6.68
N GLN A 642 -9.02 28.26 -6.73
CA GLN A 642 -7.65 27.93 -7.13
C GLN A 642 -7.55 26.94 -8.31
N GLU A 643 -8.65 26.37 -8.80
CA GLU A 643 -8.65 25.40 -9.90
C GLU A 643 -9.16 25.96 -11.24
N GLU A 644 -9.53 27.25 -11.36
CA GLU A 644 -9.76 27.90 -12.68
C GLU A 644 -8.49 28.07 -13.53
N ALA A 645 -7.32 27.58 -13.06
CA ALA A 645 -6.06 27.63 -13.79
C ALA A 645 -5.39 26.25 -14.01
N ALA A 646 -6.11 25.14 -13.82
CA ALA A 646 -5.58 23.81 -14.11
C ALA A 646 -6.59 22.97 -14.92
N PRO A 647 -6.35 22.71 -16.22
CA PRO A 647 -7.08 21.68 -16.96
C PRO A 647 -6.75 20.30 -16.38
N PRO A 648 -7.52 19.25 -16.71
CA PRO A 648 -7.21 17.89 -16.26
C PRO A 648 -5.78 17.55 -16.67
N GLY A 649 -4.95 17.17 -15.70
CA GLY A 649 -3.65 16.58 -16.01
C GLY A 649 -3.86 15.37 -16.93
N PRO A 650 -2.86 14.99 -17.74
CA PRO A 650 -3.00 13.80 -18.55
C PRO A 650 -3.39 12.67 -17.61
N GLU A 651 -4.46 11.95 -17.97
CA GLU A 651 -4.62 10.60 -17.46
C GLU A 651 -3.23 9.97 -17.56
N ARG A 652 -2.70 9.49 -16.43
CA ARG A 652 -1.56 8.59 -16.48
C ARG A 652 -2.02 7.46 -17.39
N SER A 653 -1.62 7.52 -18.65
CA SER A 653 -1.38 6.33 -19.45
C SER A 653 -0.32 5.59 -18.65
N ASP A 654 -0.78 4.63 -17.86
CA ASP A 654 0.03 3.47 -17.55
C ASP A 654 0.53 2.93 -18.90
N LEU A 655 1.77 3.29 -19.25
CA LEU A 655 2.66 2.46 -20.05
C LEU A 655 3.60 1.77 -19.07
#